data_AF-A0A5C2S3A1-F1
#
_entry.id   AF-A0A5C2S3A1-F1
#
_cell.length_a   1.000
_cell.length_b   1.000
_cell.length_c   1.000
_cell.angle_alpha   90.00
_cell.angle_beta   90.00
_cell.angle_gamma   90.00
#
_symmetry.space_group_name_H-M   'P 1'
#
loop_
_entity.id
_entity.type
_entity.pdbx_description
1 polymer ?
#
loop_
_entity_poly.entity_id
_entity_poly.type
_entity_poly.pdbx_seq_one_letter_code
_entity_poly.pdbx_strand_id
1 'polypeptide(L)'
;GVLMLHPELNKKCVAQFRASQKKFRATTDNTFSVVAYSVPYAYARLNNEIVVLLSSLGIPSETFLRRQSEYHQWIREATTDWQVAFNILCALKQYETAERLLLDGLESSEVQKKIRSVQTAEIGSFKKNDKFRARMIIPKSRFLFGVCDPYGVLNEGEVYLWAVDHPRLSHLVDCIVFASKGRRAAPAMSAGGDLDTDGDEYTVIWDPDFVPRKVAESYTYPALKEHTVLNVTREDLARHFASYNTMALARIVNLHSKWVRYSPKGAMSDECQDLNALHSLVVDGGSVKIPDRLLQPPTNPDVPFILDLLREAAKSFHDEFMQAAEISREQDGDVVDSEDLLVGLLTSDKLAVTEYELAMMAVRFAMKYKLDIHKHLGHIDFSAFSTAEKHAFSFHLGLTPQKDPYVWNSLMRSEILQPRDLEDRKLGGPLRLQKLYSSTQQGRAAFFEYMREAAENYQRRLLIVKTDDRFSVGVFLRGPIAWDNDAEVDKNVVVCSFMPKASGLMSTYWQGTRGYRLYCGENVLQLFDKKRANSFIFMTRPPAASGVDVVTSIALDKISQRVQQQCGRVFRSPVVTLEIHVVSCRDRIAHQHQQKPPWPICANRRKLAMQTEETLKRFDYTKQSFTYRSIASYTWDDDNTGSIIFDSVTPMDVARQMLSRLDDSQLLRYFSIAVSYRVETHIFAIYDILLGREELPIEDIRHCIDSYPSLVYCILKKYIPEGPAELPENIASCSPSIIRNIL
;
A
#
# COMPACT_ATOMS: atom_id res chain seq x y z
N GLY A 1 -0.54 6.89 15.96
CA GLY A 1 -0.37 5.43 16.09
C GLY A 1 -1.55 4.71 15.46
N VAL A 2 -1.39 3.43 15.14
CA VAL A 2 -2.41 2.61 14.43
C VAL A 2 -3.10 1.63 15.37
N LEU A 3 -4.41 1.44 15.17
CA LEU A 3 -5.17 0.34 15.77
C LEU A 3 -5.69 -0.57 14.67
N MET A 4 -5.67 -1.88 14.93
CA MET A 4 -6.21 -2.90 14.04
C MET A 4 -7.21 -3.77 14.77
N LEU A 5 -8.10 -4.41 14.01
CA LEU A 5 -9.07 -5.36 14.56
C LEU A 5 -8.36 -6.65 14.96
N HIS A 6 -8.64 -7.14 16.18
CA HIS A 6 -8.10 -8.39 16.69
C HIS A 6 -9.24 -9.30 17.16
N PRO A 7 -9.54 -10.41 16.45
CA PRO A 7 -10.69 -11.28 16.72
C PRO A 7 -10.74 -11.88 18.13
N GLU A 8 -9.60 -12.03 18.81
CA GLU A 8 -9.52 -12.65 20.15
C GLU A 8 -9.68 -11.66 21.31
N LEU A 9 -9.85 -10.35 21.04
CA LEU A 9 -10.10 -9.38 22.11
C LEU A 9 -11.51 -9.58 22.69
N ASN A 10 -11.57 -9.90 23.98
CA ASN A 10 -12.81 -10.15 24.72
C ASN A 10 -13.59 -8.86 24.99
N LYS A 11 -14.92 -8.95 25.18
CA LYS A 11 -15.80 -7.81 25.55
C LYS A 11 -15.36 -6.97 26.77
N LYS A 12 -14.40 -7.45 27.58
CA LYS A 12 -13.84 -6.75 28.74
C LYS A 12 -12.70 -5.79 28.40
N CYS A 13 -12.05 -5.96 27.25
CA CYS A 13 -10.96 -5.10 26.78
C CYS A 13 -11.38 -4.55 25.41
N VAL A 14 -11.54 -3.23 25.30
CA VAL A 14 -12.01 -2.59 24.06
C VAL A 14 -10.84 -2.23 23.14
N ALA A 15 -9.69 -1.86 23.70
CA ALA A 15 -8.46 -1.56 22.97
C ALA A 15 -7.23 -1.83 23.85
N GLN A 16 -6.11 -2.19 23.21
CA GLN A 16 -4.82 -2.40 23.86
C GLN A 16 -3.77 -1.49 23.22
N PHE A 17 -3.03 -0.76 24.06
CA PHE A 17 -2.00 0.16 23.61
C PHE A 17 -0.60 -0.32 24.01
N ARG A 18 0.35 -0.22 23.07
CA ARG A 18 1.77 -0.54 23.31
C ARG A 18 2.45 0.59 24.08
N ALA A 19 3.62 0.31 24.67
CA ALA A 19 4.41 1.33 25.37
C ALA A 19 4.86 2.45 24.42
N SER A 20 5.22 2.11 23.18
CA SER A 20 5.59 3.04 22.09
C SER A 20 4.48 4.06 21.76
N GLN A 21 3.21 3.67 21.91
CA GLN A 21 2.05 4.52 21.65
C GLN A 21 1.77 5.54 22.77
N LYS A 22 2.36 5.34 23.96
CA LYS A 22 2.15 6.22 25.13
C LYS A 22 3.22 7.30 25.18
N LYS A 23 2.96 8.43 24.51
CA LYS A 23 3.90 9.57 24.45
C LYS A 23 3.98 10.36 25.76
N PHE A 24 2.90 10.41 26.53
CA PHE A 24 2.84 11.13 27.82
C PHE A 24 2.26 10.22 28.91
N ARG A 25 2.65 10.46 30.17
CA ARG A 25 1.95 9.86 31.33
C ARG A 25 0.58 10.54 31.44
N ALA A 26 -0.44 9.84 30.95
CA ALA A 26 -1.76 10.38 30.61
C ALA A 26 -2.43 11.22 31.71
N THR A 27 -3.12 12.28 31.26
CA THR A 27 -4.26 12.93 31.90
C THR A 27 -5.51 12.06 31.80
N THR A 28 -6.53 12.33 32.62
CA THR A 28 -7.75 11.53 32.86
C THR A 28 -8.75 11.40 31.68
N ASP A 29 -8.36 11.74 30.46
CA ASP A 29 -9.26 11.73 29.29
C ASP A 29 -9.23 10.38 28.56
N ASN A 30 -10.41 9.80 28.34
CA ASN A 30 -10.61 8.50 27.69
C ASN A 30 -11.26 8.65 26.29
N THR A 31 -11.21 9.83 25.68
CA THR A 31 -11.73 10.06 24.33
C THR A 31 -10.93 9.30 23.28
N PHE A 32 -11.64 8.65 22.35
CA PHE A 32 -11.05 7.96 21.20
C PHE A 32 -11.31 8.80 19.94
N SER A 33 -10.23 9.24 19.28
CA SER A 33 -10.28 10.05 18.06
C SER A 33 -9.63 9.30 16.90
N VAL A 34 -10.34 9.23 15.78
CA VAL A 34 -9.87 8.59 14.54
C VAL A 34 -9.43 9.66 13.55
N VAL A 35 -8.18 9.61 13.09
CA VAL A 35 -7.63 10.54 12.10
C VAL A 35 -7.87 10.06 10.67
N ALA A 36 -7.66 8.77 10.42
CA ALA A 36 -7.83 8.12 9.12
C ALA A 36 -8.15 6.63 9.31
N TYR A 37 -8.56 5.96 8.23
CA TYR A 37 -8.89 4.53 8.21
C TYR A 37 -8.47 3.90 6.88
N SER A 38 -8.28 2.57 6.84
CA SER A 38 -7.95 1.85 5.61
C SER A 38 -9.10 1.90 4.60
N VAL A 39 -8.78 2.18 3.34
CA VAL A 39 -9.76 2.33 2.26
C VAL A 39 -9.40 1.39 1.11
N PRO A 40 -10.38 0.65 0.54
CA PRO A 40 -10.14 -0.21 -0.60
C PRO A 40 -9.77 0.63 -1.85
N TYR A 41 -9.09 -0.02 -2.80
CA TYR A 41 -8.74 0.55 -4.12
C TYR A 41 -7.94 1.86 -4.09
N ALA A 42 -7.20 2.15 -3.01
CA ALA A 42 -6.28 3.28 -2.97
C ALA A 42 -5.04 3.01 -3.85
N TYR A 43 -5.01 3.53 -5.07
CA TYR A 43 -3.85 3.38 -5.97
C TYR A 43 -2.66 4.23 -5.54
N ALA A 44 -1.45 3.69 -5.69
CA ALA A 44 -0.25 4.48 -5.50
C ALA A 44 0.02 5.37 -6.71
N ARG A 45 0.69 6.50 -6.45
CA ARG A 45 1.16 7.43 -7.47
C ARG A 45 2.67 7.46 -7.47
N LEU A 46 3.27 7.36 -8.66
CA LEU A 46 4.69 7.64 -8.82
C LEU A 46 4.91 9.15 -8.66
N ASN A 47 5.77 9.51 -7.71
CA ASN A 47 6.27 10.86 -7.53
C ASN A 47 7.71 10.95 -8.08
N ASN A 48 8.26 12.17 -8.15
CA ASN A 48 9.64 12.40 -8.60
C ASN A 48 10.67 11.57 -7.82
N GLU A 49 10.48 11.42 -6.52
CA GLU A 49 11.41 10.73 -5.62
C GLU A 49 11.44 9.22 -5.88
N ILE A 50 10.27 8.58 -6.01
CA ILE A 50 10.12 7.16 -6.35
C ILE A 50 10.68 6.90 -7.74
N VAL A 51 10.41 7.77 -8.73
CA VAL A 51 10.98 7.63 -10.08
C VAL A 51 12.50 7.63 -10.05
N VAL A 52 13.10 8.55 -9.30
CA VAL A 52 14.56 8.64 -9.14
C VAL A 52 15.15 7.41 -8.48
N LEU A 53 14.50 6.90 -7.43
CA LEU A 53 14.92 5.67 -6.75
C LEU A 53 14.85 4.46 -7.67
N LEU A 54 13.71 4.26 -8.34
CA LEU A 54 13.48 3.15 -9.27
C LEU A 54 14.43 3.19 -10.47
N SER A 55 14.71 4.39 -11.01
CA SER A 55 15.71 4.58 -12.07
C SER A 55 17.12 4.23 -11.58
N SER A 56 17.49 4.62 -10.36
CA SER A 56 18.80 4.27 -9.75
C SER A 56 18.95 2.77 -9.48
N LEU A 57 17.84 2.04 -9.32
CA LEU A 57 17.82 0.58 -9.17
C LEU A 57 17.87 -0.19 -10.51
N GLY A 58 17.90 0.53 -11.65
CA GLY A 58 18.11 -0.04 -12.97
C GLY A 58 16.86 -0.17 -13.84
N ILE A 59 15.74 0.47 -13.48
CA ILE A 59 14.56 0.53 -14.37
C ILE A 59 14.84 1.54 -15.49
N PRO A 60 14.65 1.17 -16.77
CA PRO A 60 14.99 2.03 -17.90
C PRO A 60 14.03 3.22 -18.03
N SER A 61 14.55 4.36 -18.50
CA SER A 61 13.79 5.59 -18.68
C SER A 61 12.60 5.44 -19.64
N GLU A 62 12.73 4.57 -20.64
CA GLU A 62 11.67 4.25 -21.62
C GLU A 62 10.40 3.71 -20.95
N THR A 63 10.54 2.90 -19.90
CA THR A 63 9.40 2.35 -19.16
C THR A 63 8.59 3.46 -18.50
N PHE A 64 9.26 4.45 -17.89
CA PHE A 64 8.56 5.57 -17.26
C PHE A 64 7.86 6.46 -18.29
N LEU A 65 8.50 6.74 -19.42
CA LEU A 65 7.92 7.54 -20.50
C LEU A 65 6.70 6.84 -21.11
N ARG A 66 6.81 5.55 -21.43
CA ARG A 66 5.69 4.75 -21.94
C ARG A 66 4.49 4.80 -20.99
N ARG A 67 4.73 4.58 -19.69
CA ARG A 67 3.67 4.60 -18.67
C ARG A 67 3.06 5.98 -18.47
N GLN A 68 3.86 7.04 -18.58
CA GLN A 68 3.35 8.40 -18.57
C GLN A 68 2.46 8.69 -19.78
N SER A 69 2.87 8.25 -20.97
CA SER A 69 2.08 8.38 -22.20
C SER A 69 0.75 7.62 -22.12
N GLU A 70 0.78 6.36 -21.64
CA GLU A 70 -0.44 5.57 -21.37
C GLU A 70 -1.37 6.32 -20.40
N TYR A 71 -0.84 6.92 -19.35
CA TYR A 71 -1.61 7.69 -18.37
C TYR A 71 -2.20 8.99 -18.97
N HIS A 72 -1.45 9.72 -19.79
CA HIS A 72 -1.93 10.91 -20.48
C HIS A 72 -3.04 10.57 -21.49
N GLN A 73 -2.88 9.48 -22.24
CA GLN A 73 -3.90 8.97 -23.16
C GLN A 73 -5.17 8.59 -22.41
N TRP A 74 -5.04 7.88 -21.29
CA TRP A 74 -6.15 7.53 -20.42
C TRP A 74 -6.94 8.78 -19.98
N ILE A 75 -6.26 9.84 -19.54
CA ILE A 75 -6.90 11.12 -19.17
C ILE A 75 -7.63 11.73 -20.37
N ARG A 76 -7.04 11.72 -21.57
CA ARG A 76 -7.63 12.31 -22.78
C ARG A 76 -8.90 11.58 -23.22
N GLU A 77 -8.88 10.26 -23.20
CA GLU A 77 -9.97 9.39 -23.64
C GLU A 77 -11.20 9.43 -22.72
N ALA A 78 -11.06 9.90 -21.47
CA ALA A 78 -12.18 10.07 -20.55
C ALA A 78 -13.24 11.10 -21.00
N THR A 79 -12.98 11.90 -22.03
CA THR A 79 -14.02 12.78 -22.60
C THR A 79 -14.80 12.12 -23.73
N THR A 80 -14.21 11.11 -24.38
CA THR A 80 -14.77 10.46 -25.57
C THR A 80 -15.42 9.12 -25.28
N ASP A 81 -14.87 8.35 -24.33
CA ASP A 81 -15.36 7.02 -23.98
C ASP A 81 -15.89 7.01 -22.53
N TRP A 82 -17.15 6.57 -22.38
CA TRP A 82 -17.82 6.55 -21.08
C TRP A 82 -17.22 5.51 -20.14
N GLN A 83 -16.69 4.39 -20.67
CA GLN A 83 -16.01 3.37 -19.87
C GLN A 83 -14.76 3.99 -19.27
N VAL A 84 -13.91 4.58 -20.11
CA VAL A 84 -12.67 5.25 -19.66
C VAL A 84 -12.96 6.41 -18.70
N ALA A 85 -14.04 7.15 -18.92
CA ALA A 85 -14.49 8.20 -18.03
C ALA A 85 -14.88 7.67 -16.64
N PHE A 86 -15.72 6.63 -16.60
CA PHE A 86 -16.15 5.97 -15.37
C PHE A 86 -14.94 5.47 -14.56
N ASN A 87 -14.00 4.88 -15.28
CA ASN A 87 -12.76 4.31 -14.79
C ASN A 87 -11.88 5.32 -14.07
N ILE A 88 -11.66 6.48 -14.70
CA ILE A 88 -10.88 7.58 -14.11
C ILE A 88 -11.59 8.19 -12.92
N LEU A 89 -12.90 8.41 -13.02
CA LEU A 89 -13.68 8.98 -11.92
C LEU A 89 -13.61 8.08 -10.68
N CYS A 90 -13.74 6.76 -10.84
CA CYS A 90 -13.60 5.82 -9.73
C CYS A 90 -12.16 5.79 -9.18
N ALA A 91 -11.13 5.79 -10.03
CA ALA A 91 -9.74 5.85 -9.58
C ALA A 91 -9.40 7.15 -8.81
N LEU A 92 -10.07 8.25 -9.15
CA LEU A 92 -9.96 9.55 -8.47
C LEU A 92 -10.96 9.70 -7.31
N LYS A 93 -11.69 8.63 -6.94
CA LYS A 93 -12.68 8.59 -5.85
C LYS A 93 -13.85 9.58 -6.03
N GLN A 94 -14.18 9.93 -7.27
CA GLN A 94 -15.31 10.79 -7.64
C GLN A 94 -16.56 9.96 -7.94
N TYR A 95 -16.98 9.12 -6.98
CA TYR A 95 -18.06 8.15 -7.18
C TYR A 95 -19.41 8.81 -7.54
N GLU A 96 -19.73 9.96 -6.96
CA GLU A 96 -20.96 10.70 -7.28
C GLU A 96 -20.97 11.16 -8.74
N THR A 97 -19.83 11.62 -9.25
CA THR A 97 -19.71 12.04 -10.65
C THR A 97 -19.72 10.83 -11.59
N ALA A 98 -19.11 9.71 -11.18
CA ALA A 98 -19.18 8.45 -11.91
C ALA A 98 -20.63 7.95 -12.01
N GLU A 99 -21.40 8.07 -10.93
CA GLU A 99 -22.82 7.74 -10.94
C GLU A 99 -23.62 8.63 -11.90
N ARG A 100 -23.42 9.96 -11.84
CA ARG A 100 -24.08 10.89 -12.76
C ARG A 100 -23.70 10.66 -14.22
N LEU A 101 -22.44 10.33 -14.49
CA LEU A 101 -21.99 9.95 -15.83
C LEU A 101 -22.80 8.77 -16.38
N LEU A 102 -23.04 7.75 -15.56
CA LEU A 102 -23.92 6.67 -15.97
C LEU A 102 -25.34 7.20 -16.16
N LEU A 103 -25.90 7.87 -15.16
CA LEU A 103 -27.31 8.29 -15.19
C LEU A 103 -27.66 9.26 -16.31
N ASP A 104 -26.81 10.23 -16.64
CA ASP A 104 -27.09 11.31 -17.59
C ASP A 104 -26.40 11.10 -18.95
N GLY A 105 -25.51 10.10 -19.05
CA GLY A 105 -24.69 9.84 -20.23
C GLY A 105 -23.56 10.86 -20.44
N LEU A 106 -22.63 10.54 -21.35
CA LEU A 106 -21.56 11.45 -21.76
C LEU A 106 -22.08 12.67 -22.54
N GLU A 107 -23.30 12.63 -23.06
CA GLU A 107 -23.91 13.71 -23.85
C GLU A 107 -24.36 14.88 -22.97
N SER A 108 -24.54 14.65 -21.66
CA SER A 108 -24.95 15.71 -20.75
C SER A 108 -23.86 16.76 -20.58
N SER A 109 -24.18 18.01 -20.91
CA SER A 109 -23.28 19.16 -20.74
C SER A 109 -22.81 19.33 -19.29
N GLU A 110 -23.62 18.94 -18.31
CA GLU A 110 -23.25 19.01 -16.89
C GLU A 110 -22.20 17.97 -16.50
N VAL A 111 -22.36 16.73 -16.99
CA VAL A 111 -21.41 15.64 -16.78
C VAL A 111 -20.09 15.94 -17.47
N GLN A 112 -20.11 16.38 -18.73
CA GLN A 112 -18.89 16.75 -19.45
C GLN A 112 -18.13 17.88 -18.76
N LYS A 113 -18.83 18.91 -18.26
CA LYS A 113 -18.21 19.98 -17.47
C LYS A 113 -17.56 19.44 -16.20
N LYS A 114 -18.21 18.48 -15.52
CA LYS A 114 -17.68 17.88 -14.30
C LYS A 114 -16.46 16.98 -14.57
N ILE A 115 -16.52 16.16 -15.62
CA ILE A 115 -15.38 15.35 -16.09
C ILE A 115 -14.20 16.24 -16.46
N ARG A 116 -14.44 17.28 -17.25
CA ARG A 116 -13.42 18.25 -17.64
C ARG A 116 -12.84 18.97 -16.42
N SER A 117 -13.67 19.33 -15.44
CA SER A 117 -13.19 19.89 -14.18
C SER A 117 -12.28 18.92 -13.41
N VAL A 118 -12.58 17.61 -13.42
CA VAL A 118 -11.74 16.59 -12.78
C VAL A 118 -10.43 16.39 -13.55
N GLN A 119 -10.47 16.35 -14.89
CA GLN A 119 -9.29 16.27 -15.74
C GLN A 119 -8.37 17.48 -15.52
N THR A 120 -8.92 18.71 -15.57
CA THR A 120 -8.15 19.94 -15.32
C THR A 120 -7.57 19.98 -13.91
N ALA A 121 -8.29 19.46 -12.90
CA ALA A 121 -7.77 19.34 -11.54
C ALA A 121 -6.61 18.34 -11.46
N GLU A 122 -6.72 17.17 -12.10
CA GLU A 122 -5.64 16.16 -12.09
C GLU A 122 -4.41 16.67 -12.86
N ILE A 123 -4.59 17.28 -14.03
CA ILE A 123 -3.50 17.89 -14.82
C ILE A 123 -2.90 19.08 -14.06
N GLY A 124 -3.73 19.91 -13.43
CA GLY A 124 -3.28 21.01 -12.56
C GLY A 124 -2.41 20.49 -11.41
N SER A 125 -2.69 19.28 -10.91
CA SER A 125 -1.88 18.64 -9.87
C SER A 125 -0.47 18.24 -10.34
N PHE A 126 -0.22 18.20 -11.65
CA PHE A 126 1.13 17.99 -12.21
C PHE A 126 2.03 19.20 -11.98
N LYS A 127 1.44 20.36 -11.67
CA LYS A 127 2.15 21.61 -11.41
C LYS A 127 2.14 21.92 -9.91
N LYS A 128 3.32 22.20 -9.33
CA LYS A 128 3.46 22.73 -7.96
C LYS A 128 4.51 23.84 -7.98
N ASN A 129 4.15 25.03 -7.48
CA ASN A 129 5.04 26.22 -7.47
C ASN A 129 5.65 26.51 -8.85
N ASP A 130 4.81 26.54 -9.89
CA ASP A 130 5.19 26.71 -11.30
C ASP A 130 6.14 25.67 -11.91
N LYS A 131 6.44 24.59 -11.19
CA LYS A 131 7.26 23.49 -11.68
C LYS A 131 6.40 22.25 -11.93
N PHE A 132 6.57 21.67 -13.11
CA PHE A 132 5.98 20.39 -13.46
C PHE A 132 6.71 19.24 -12.75
N ARG A 133 5.96 18.26 -12.28
CA ARG A 133 6.44 17.04 -11.61
C ARG A 133 5.86 15.80 -12.28
N ALA A 134 6.60 14.70 -12.25
CA ALA A 134 6.09 13.39 -12.58
C ALA A 134 5.05 12.99 -11.53
N ARG A 135 3.81 12.77 -11.99
CA ARG A 135 2.71 12.28 -11.18
C ARG A 135 1.82 11.41 -12.07
N MET A 136 1.84 10.10 -11.82
CA MET A 136 1.04 9.13 -12.57
C MET A 136 0.56 8.00 -11.66
N ILE A 137 -0.65 7.49 -11.92
CA ILE A 137 -1.23 6.36 -11.20
C ILE A 137 -0.70 5.06 -11.81
N ILE A 138 -0.30 4.09 -10.99
CA ILE A 138 -0.03 2.73 -11.45
C ILE A 138 -1.23 1.84 -11.09
N PRO A 139 -1.95 1.24 -12.05
CA PRO A 139 -3.08 0.35 -11.77
C PRO A 139 -2.71 -0.86 -10.88
N LYS A 140 -1.54 -1.45 -11.14
CA LYS A 140 -0.95 -2.56 -10.37
C LYS A 140 -0.16 -2.08 -9.14
N SER A 141 -0.78 -1.19 -8.37
CA SER A 141 -0.21 -0.66 -7.13
C SER A 141 -1.27 -0.31 -6.11
N ARG A 142 -0.87 -0.24 -4.83
CA ARG A 142 -1.70 0.23 -3.73
C ARG A 142 -0.91 1.12 -2.78
N PHE A 143 -1.64 2.00 -2.11
CA PHE A 143 -1.16 2.83 -1.03
C PHE A 143 -1.90 2.44 0.25
N LEU A 144 -1.20 1.86 1.22
CA LEU A 144 -1.80 1.10 2.32
C LEU A 144 -1.16 1.43 3.66
N PHE A 145 -1.95 1.37 4.73
CA PHE A 145 -1.44 1.45 6.09
C PHE A 145 -0.63 0.21 6.46
N GLY A 146 0.51 0.43 7.10
CA GLY A 146 1.30 -0.65 7.69
C GLY A 146 0.77 -1.08 9.04
N VAL A 147 0.72 -2.39 9.26
CA VAL A 147 0.40 -2.99 10.55
C VAL A 147 1.42 -4.08 10.89
N CYS A 148 1.60 -4.32 12.18
CA CYS A 148 2.51 -5.34 12.69
C CYS A 148 1.75 -6.66 12.88
N ASP A 149 2.35 -7.79 12.52
CA ASP A 149 1.76 -9.11 12.70
C ASP A 149 1.47 -9.42 14.19
N PRO A 150 0.19 -9.50 14.60
CA PRO A 150 -0.17 -9.75 16.00
C PRO A 150 0.13 -11.18 16.47
N TYR A 151 0.16 -12.15 15.56
CA TYR A 151 0.29 -13.57 15.90
C TYR A 151 1.71 -14.10 15.71
N GLY A 152 2.62 -13.30 15.15
CA GLY A 152 4.01 -13.66 14.89
C GLY A 152 4.13 -14.87 13.96
N VAL A 153 3.33 -14.91 12.92
CA VAL A 153 3.30 -15.99 11.94
C VAL A 153 4.24 -15.77 10.77
N LEU A 154 4.42 -14.52 10.35
CA LEU A 154 5.28 -14.17 9.23
C LEU A 154 6.76 -14.27 9.61
N ASN A 155 7.60 -14.77 8.71
CA ASN A 155 9.06 -14.82 8.88
C ASN A 155 9.72 -13.52 8.38
N GLU A 156 10.98 -13.33 8.74
CA GLU A 156 11.76 -12.16 8.32
C GLU A 156 11.80 -12.03 6.78
N GLY A 157 11.43 -10.87 6.26
CA GLY A 157 11.33 -10.60 4.83
C GLY A 157 10.00 -10.99 4.18
N GLU A 158 9.11 -11.67 4.91
CA GLU A 158 7.75 -11.94 4.45
C GLU A 158 6.82 -10.80 4.85
N VAL A 159 5.94 -10.42 3.92
CA VAL A 159 4.93 -9.39 4.14
C VAL A 159 3.59 -9.94 3.65
N TYR A 160 2.55 -9.77 4.45
CA TYR A 160 1.21 -10.16 4.06
C TYR A 160 0.51 -8.98 3.39
N LEU A 161 0.29 -9.14 2.08
CA LEU A 161 -0.45 -8.23 1.21
C LEU A 161 -0.97 -9.04 0.03
N TRP A 162 -2.04 -9.82 0.20
CA TRP A 162 -2.54 -10.75 -0.86
C TRP A 162 -1.45 -11.55 -1.62
N ALA A 163 -0.26 -11.72 -1.02
CA ALA A 163 0.97 -12.28 -1.60
C ALA A 163 1.46 -13.50 -0.80
N VAL A 164 1.02 -13.63 0.45
CA VAL A 164 1.20 -14.81 1.30
C VAL A 164 -0.14 -15.04 2.00
N ASP A 165 -0.95 -16.02 1.58
CA ASP A 165 -2.24 -16.29 2.23
C ASP A 165 -2.00 -17.01 3.57
N HIS A 166 -2.34 -16.37 4.69
CA HIS A 166 -2.29 -16.98 6.02
C HIS A 166 -3.69 -16.96 6.66
N PRO A 167 -4.29 -18.14 6.99
CA PRO A 167 -5.66 -18.21 7.52
C PRO A 167 -5.91 -17.35 8.77
N ARG A 168 -4.90 -17.16 9.63
CA ARG A 168 -5.02 -16.35 10.86
C ARG A 168 -5.05 -14.84 10.60
N LEU A 169 -4.47 -14.37 9.50
CA LEU A 169 -4.42 -12.96 9.11
C LEU A 169 -5.51 -12.57 8.10
N SER A 170 -6.37 -13.52 7.71
CA SER A 170 -7.46 -13.33 6.74
C SER A 170 -8.43 -12.19 7.10
N HIS A 171 -8.58 -11.88 8.40
CA HIS A 171 -9.44 -10.81 8.87
C HIS A 171 -8.90 -9.39 8.58
N LEU A 172 -7.60 -9.25 8.31
CA LEU A 172 -6.96 -7.98 7.99
C LEU A 172 -7.03 -7.76 6.47
N VAL A 173 -7.75 -6.72 6.06
CA VAL A 173 -7.97 -6.33 4.66
C VAL A 173 -7.53 -4.88 4.46
N ASP A 174 -7.15 -4.53 3.22
CA ASP A 174 -6.73 -3.18 2.83
C ASP A 174 -5.59 -2.58 3.69
N CYS A 175 -4.69 -3.43 4.17
CA CYS A 175 -3.49 -3.06 4.90
C CYS A 175 -2.31 -3.99 4.54
N ILE A 176 -1.09 -3.53 4.83
CA ILE A 176 0.12 -4.34 4.68
C ILE A 176 0.59 -4.82 6.06
N VAL A 177 0.69 -6.14 6.26
CA VAL A 177 1.12 -6.69 7.55
C VAL A 177 2.59 -7.10 7.47
N PHE A 178 3.41 -6.47 8.30
CA PHE A 178 4.84 -6.77 8.40
C PHE A 178 5.13 -7.83 9.46
N ALA A 179 6.11 -8.68 9.17
CA ALA A 179 6.59 -9.66 10.13
C ALA A 179 7.12 -9.00 11.41
N SER A 180 6.70 -9.55 12.57
CA SER A 180 7.24 -9.18 13.88
C SER A 180 8.53 -9.93 14.22
N LYS A 181 8.92 -10.91 13.40
CA LYS A 181 10.16 -11.69 13.51
C LYS A 181 11.23 -11.14 12.58
N GLY A 182 12.44 -10.97 13.10
CA GLY A 182 13.62 -10.60 12.32
C GLY A 182 14.64 -9.84 13.15
N ARG A 183 15.83 -9.61 12.58
CA ARG A 183 16.86 -8.77 13.22
C ARG A 183 16.47 -7.30 13.20
N ARG A 184 15.74 -6.87 12.17
CA ARG A 184 15.26 -5.50 11.98
C ARG A 184 13.85 -5.48 11.41
N ALA A 185 13.00 -4.60 11.93
CA ALA A 185 11.65 -4.42 11.42
C ALA A 185 11.68 -3.83 10.00
N ALA A 186 10.94 -4.42 9.06
CA ALA A 186 10.80 -3.93 7.69
C ALA A 186 10.34 -2.46 7.54
N PRO A 187 9.41 -1.97 8.38
CA PRO A 187 9.08 -0.55 8.50
C PRO A 187 10.31 0.34 8.70
N ALA A 188 11.18 -0.03 9.66
CA ALA A 188 12.40 0.72 9.97
C ALA A 188 13.47 0.64 8.86
N MET A 189 13.32 -0.28 7.90
CA MET A 189 14.14 -0.34 6.69
C MET A 189 13.63 0.60 5.59
N SER A 190 12.38 1.07 5.69
CA SER A 190 11.73 1.97 4.73
C SER A 190 11.75 3.39 5.28
N ALA A 191 12.84 4.13 5.02
CA ALA A 191 13.05 5.50 5.47
C ALA A 191 13.00 5.73 7.01
N GLY A 192 13.23 4.68 7.80
CA GLY A 192 13.21 4.77 9.27
C GLY A 192 11.80 4.77 9.88
N GLY A 193 10.78 4.39 9.12
CA GLY A 193 9.39 4.38 9.57
C GLY A 193 9.14 3.54 10.82
N ASP A 194 8.19 3.98 11.64
CA ASP A 194 7.70 3.28 12.82
C ASP A 194 6.18 3.10 12.73
N LEU A 195 5.76 1.84 12.60
CA LEU A 195 4.34 1.47 12.57
C LEU A 195 3.60 1.87 13.84
N ASP A 196 4.31 1.96 14.97
CA ASP A 196 3.68 2.08 16.27
C ASP A 196 3.27 3.53 16.57
N THR A 197 4.02 4.53 16.12
CA THR A 197 3.84 5.93 16.54
C THR A 197 3.04 6.77 15.56
N ASP A 198 3.25 6.63 14.25
CA ASP A 198 2.83 7.68 13.31
C ASP A 198 1.79 7.23 12.28
N GLY A 199 1.61 5.91 12.11
CA GLY A 199 0.63 5.38 11.17
C GLY A 199 1.05 5.52 9.72
N ASP A 200 2.28 5.09 9.46
CA ASP A 200 2.91 5.15 8.15
C ASP A 200 2.10 4.43 7.08
N GLU A 201 2.01 5.09 5.93
CA GLU A 201 1.42 4.58 4.70
C GLU A 201 2.53 4.15 3.75
N TYR A 202 2.37 2.97 3.14
CA TYR A 202 3.35 2.34 2.28
C TYR A 202 2.83 2.30 0.84
N THR A 203 3.71 2.65 -0.09
CA THR A 203 3.49 2.44 -1.52
C THR A 203 3.94 1.03 -1.89
N VAL A 204 3.01 0.23 -2.40
CA VAL A 204 3.24 -1.16 -2.80
C VAL A 204 2.96 -1.29 -4.29
N ILE A 205 3.97 -1.68 -5.06
CA ILE A 205 3.89 -1.84 -6.51
C ILE A 205 4.25 -3.28 -6.84
N TRP A 206 3.37 -3.97 -7.57
CA TRP A 206 3.59 -5.35 -8.04
C TRP A 206 3.56 -5.45 -9.57
N ASP A 207 3.63 -4.31 -10.26
CA ASP A 207 3.80 -4.27 -11.72
C ASP A 207 5.18 -4.80 -12.10
N PRO A 208 5.31 -5.89 -12.90
CA PRO A 208 6.60 -6.44 -13.30
C PRO A 208 7.55 -5.42 -13.95
N ASP A 209 7.00 -4.40 -14.62
CA ASP A 209 7.78 -3.34 -15.26
C ASP A 209 8.50 -2.43 -14.25
N PHE A 210 7.97 -2.34 -13.02
CA PHE A 210 8.44 -1.45 -11.95
C PHE A 210 9.05 -2.19 -10.77
N VAL A 211 9.14 -3.53 -10.82
CA VAL A 211 9.87 -4.28 -9.80
C VAL A 211 11.36 -4.32 -10.16
N PRO A 212 12.23 -3.67 -9.36
CA PRO A 212 13.66 -3.64 -9.64
C PRO A 212 14.28 -5.03 -9.48
N ARG A 213 15.28 -5.33 -10.32
CA ARG A 213 16.05 -6.59 -10.22
C ARG A 213 17.12 -6.56 -9.12
N LYS A 214 17.45 -5.36 -8.62
CA LYS A 214 18.47 -5.10 -7.61
C LYS A 214 17.84 -4.73 -6.28
N VAL A 215 18.35 -5.29 -5.18
CA VAL A 215 17.97 -4.90 -3.81
C VAL A 215 19.17 -4.28 -3.12
N ALA A 216 18.99 -3.07 -2.58
CA ALA A 216 19.98 -2.40 -1.76
C ALA A 216 19.78 -2.76 -0.28
N GLU A 217 20.89 -2.95 0.45
CA GLU A 217 20.87 -3.16 1.89
C GLU A 217 20.43 -1.88 2.64
N SER A 218 19.61 -2.03 3.68
CA SER A 218 19.06 -0.88 4.41
C SER A 218 20.12 -0.20 5.30
N TYR A 219 20.15 1.13 5.30
CA TYR A 219 21.03 1.90 6.18
C TYR A 219 20.48 1.93 7.61
N THR A 220 21.35 1.75 8.62
CA THR A 220 20.97 1.84 10.03
C THR A 220 21.16 3.27 10.52
N TYR A 221 20.07 3.96 10.82
CA TYR A 221 20.09 5.29 11.43
C TYR A 221 20.22 5.13 12.95
N PRO A 222 21.37 5.46 13.56
CA PRO A 222 21.45 5.50 15.00
C PRO A 222 20.63 6.69 15.49
N ALA A 223 19.57 6.43 16.28
CA ALA A 223 18.76 7.48 16.89
C ALA A 223 19.63 8.44 17.72
N LEU A 224 19.31 9.72 17.67
CA LEU A 224 19.93 10.70 18.55
C LEU A 224 19.58 10.34 20.01
N LYS A 225 20.52 10.56 20.94
CA LYS A 225 20.20 10.41 22.37
C LYS A 225 19.22 11.51 22.77
N GLU A 226 17.99 11.15 23.06
CA GLU A 226 16.97 12.07 23.55
C GLU A 226 17.37 12.64 24.92
N HIS A 227 17.38 13.97 25.03
CA HIS A 227 17.51 14.64 26.32
C HIS A 227 16.14 14.76 26.97
N THR A 228 15.84 13.90 27.95
CA THR A 228 14.60 13.96 28.71
C THR A 228 14.68 15.05 29.78
N VAL A 229 13.88 16.11 29.64
CA VAL A 229 13.72 17.16 30.66
C VAL A 229 12.44 16.86 31.46
N LEU A 230 12.57 16.71 32.78
CA LEU A 230 11.43 16.37 33.65
C LEU A 230 10.52 17.57 33.96
N ASN A 231 11.08 18.78 34.00
CA ASN A 231 10.37 20.03 34.25
C ASN A 231 10.60 20.99 33.08
N VAL A 232 9.61 21.14 32.22
CA VAL A 232 9.70 22.00 31.03
C VAL A 232 9.46 23.46 31.43
N THR A 233 10.45 24.33 31.27
CA THR A 233 10.28 25.78 31.44
C THR A 233 9.91 26.45 30.10
N ARG A 234 9.39 27.69 30.16
CA ARG A 234 9.16 28.50 28.94
C ARG A 234 10.45 28.76 28.16
N GLU A 235 11.59 28.85 28.87
CA GLU A 235 12.91 29.03 28.24
C GLU A 235 13.36 27.78 27.48
N ASP A 236 13.08 26.57 28.00
CA ASP A 236 13.38 25.32 27.30
C ASP A 236 12.55 25.16 26.04
N LEU A 237 11.28 25.58 26.11
CA LEU A 237 10.41 25.63 24.94
C LEU A 237 10.94 26.64 23.91
N ALA A 238 11.31 27.85 24.33
CA ALA A 238 11.92 28.85 23.44
C ALA A 238 13.23 28.36 22.82
N ARG A 239 14.09 27.67 23.59
CA ARG A 239 15.34 27.08 23.10
C ARG A 239 15.09 25.95 22.09
N HIS A 240 14.09 25.11 22.34
CA HIS A 240 13.68 24.05 21.40
C HIS A 240 13.13 24.63 20.09
N PHE A 241 12.30 25.67 20.17
CA PHE A 241 11.83 26.38 18.98
C PHE A 241 12.99 27.05 18.23
N ALA A 242 13.94 27.68 18.94
CA ALA A 242 15.10 28.32 18.34
C ALA A 242 16.10 27.31 17.72
N SER A 243 16.16 26.07 18.23
CA SER A 243 17.02 25.02 17.70
C SER A 243 16.46 24.33 16.45
N TYR A 244 15.17 24.54 16.14
CA TYR A 244 14.51 23.90 15.01
C TYR A 244 14.96 24.53 13.68
N ASN A 245 16.03 23.98 13.10
CA ASN A 245 16.65 24.53 11.89
C ASN A 245 16.07 23.90 10.61
N THR A 246 14.94 24.44 10.14
CA THR A 246 14.33 24.08 8.85
C THR A 246 15.20 24.42 7.64
N MET A 247 16.11 25.40 7.77
CA MET A 247 16.98 25.83 6.66
C MET A 247 18.04 24.78 6.32
N ALA A 248 18.62 24.11 7.32
CA ALA A 248 19.60 23.04 7.11
C ALA A 248 18.97 21.88 6.32
N LEU A 249 17.74 21.48 6.67
CA LEU A 249 17.00 20.44 5.96
C LEU A 249 16.78 20.81 4.49
N ALA A 250 16.27 22.02 4.23
CA ALA A 250 16.04 22.49 2.86
C ALA A 250 17.34 22.55 2.03
N ARG A 251 18.46 22.95 2.64
CA ARG A 251 19.78 22.94 1.99
C ARG A 251 20.24 21.52 1.65
N ILE A 252 20.09 20.57 2.56
CA ILE A 252 20.45 19.16 2.34
C ILE A 252 19.62 18.57 1.20
N VAL A 253 18.30 18.76 1.19
CA VAL A 253 17.40 18.26 0.13
C VAL A 253 17.78 18.84 -1.24
N ASN A 254 18.09 20.13 -1.31
CA ASN A 254 18.53 20.79 -2.54
C ASN A 254 19.88 20.27 -3.04
N LEU A 255 20.85 20.07 -2.14
CA LEU A 255 22.15 19.50 -2.50
C LEU A 255 22.00 18.05 -2.96
N HIS A 256 21.22 17.24 -2.25
CA HIS A 256 20.96 15.85 -2.61
C HIS A 256 20.35 15.78 -4.01
N SER A 257 19.34 16.60 -4.30
CA SER A 257 18.73 16.66 -5.64
C SER A 257 19.72 17.03 -6.75
N LYS A 258 20.71 17.88 -6.47
CA LYS A 258 21.77 18.20 -7.43
C LYS A 258 22.73 17.02 -7.62
N TRP A 259 23.22 16.42 -6.53
CA TRP A 259 24.14 15.28 -6.58
C TRP A 259 23.53 14.08 -7.31
N VAL A 260 22.25 13.77 -7.06
CA VAL A 260 21.53 12.70 -7.76
C VAL A 260 21.48 12.94 -9.27
N ARG A 261 21.31 14.20 -9.69
CA ARG A 261 21.18 14.56 -11.11
C ARG A 261 22.49 14.37 -11.88
N TYR A 262 23.62 14.67 -11.25
CA TYR A 262 24.91 14.73 -11.95
C TYR A 262 25.83 13.55 -11.66
N SER A 263 25.53 12.72 -10.65
CA SER A 263 26.34 11.54 -10.37
C SER A 263 26.01 10.40 -11.33
N PRO A 264 27.00 9.71 -11.93
CA PRO A 264 26.78 8.55 -12.80
C PRO A 264 26.11 7.37 -12.07
N LYS A 265 26.20 7.33 -10.73
CA LYS A 265 25.52 6.33 -9.88
C LYS A 265 24.16 6.81 -9.35
N GLY A 266 23.70 8.00 -9.74
CA GLY A 266 22.45 8.59 -9.29
C GLY A 266 22.35 8.68 -7.77
N ALA A 267 21.23 8.22 -7.21
CA ALA A 267 20.98 8.21 -5.77
C ALA A 267 21.87 7.24 -4.98
N MET A 268 22.59 6.35 -5.66
CA MET A 268 23.49 5.37 -5.04
C MET A 268 24.92 5.89 -4.86
N SER A 269 25.19 7.16 -5.16
CA SER A 269 26.50 7.79 -4.93
C SER A 269 26.81 7.99 -3.45
N ASP A 270 28.11 7.99 -3.11
CA ASP A 270 28.57 8.10 -1.73
C ASP A 270 28.16 9.45 -1.13
N GLU A 271 28.23 10.52 -1.92
CA GLU A 271 27.80 11.86 -1.54
C GLU A 271 26.29 11.95 -1.27
N CYS A 272 25.46 11.27 -2.08
CA CYS A 272 24.02 11.19 -1.83
C CYS A 272 23.69 10.42 -0.55
N GLN A 273 24.41 9.33 -0.27
CA GLN A 273 24.21 8.55 0.95
C GLN A 273 24.59 9.35 2.20
N ASP A 274 25.70 10.10 2.15
CA ASP A 274 26.09 10.98 3.24
C ASP A 274 25.04 12.08 3.49
N LEU A 275 24.53 12.70 2.42
CA LEU A 275 23.45 13.68 2.52
C LEU A 275 22.16 13.07 3.08
N ASN A 276 21.84 11.82 2.74
CA ASN A 276 20.70 11.09 3.31
C ASN A 276 20.89 10.80 4.80
N ALA A 277 22.11 10.47 5.24
CA ALA A 277 22.41 10.30 6.66
C ALA A 277 22.25 11.61 7.44
N LEU A 278 22.71 12.73 6.87
CA LEU A 278 22.52 14.07 7.45
C LEU A 278 21.04 14.47 7.47
N HIS A 279 20.29 14.13 6.42
CA HIS A 279 18.84 14.39 6.34
C HIS A 279 18.10 13.72 7.50
N SER A 280 18.32 12.43 7.74
CA SER A 280 17.69 11.71 8.86
C SER A 280 18.06 12.30 10.22
N LEU A 281 19.31 12.69 10.43
CA LEU A 281 19.73 13.34 11.68
C LEU A 281 19.00 14.66 11.93
N VAL A 282 18.72 15.45 10.89
CA VAL A 282 18.00 16.73 11.02
C VAL A 282 16.50 16.49 11.27
N VAL A 283 15.90 15.48 10.65
CA VAL A 283 14.50 15.09 10.90
C VAL A 283 14.30 14.69 12.36
N ASP A 284 15.28 14.01 12.96
CA ASP A 284 15.28 13.65 14.39
C ASP A 284 15.62 14.85 15.32
N GLY A 285 15.66 16.08 14.80
CA GLY A 285 15.93 17.30 15.56
C GLY A 285 17.42 17.59 15.82
N GLY A 286 18.33 16.86 15.17
CA GLY A 286 19.76 17.07 15.28
C GLY A 286 20.27 18.30 14.52
N SER A 287 21.15 19.09 15.14
CA SER A 287 21.86 20.17 14.46
C SER A 287 23.09 19.64 13.70
N VAL A 288 23.13 19.88 12.38
CA VAL A 288 24.12 19.32 11.46
C VAL A 288 24.84 20.42 10.67
N LYS A 289 26.17 20.30 10.54
CA LYS A 289 26.99 21.10 9.61
C LYS A 289 27.31 20.25 8.39
N ILE A 290 26.95 20.74 7.19
CA ILE A 290 27.20 20.04 5.92
C ILE A 290 28.71 20.12 5.61
N PRO A 291 29.41 19.00 5.39
CA PRO A 291 30.81 18.98 4.98
C PRO A 291 31.06 19.74 3.66
N ASP A 292 32.21 20.43 3.56
CA ASP A 292 32.53 21.29 2.41
C ASP A 292 32.56 20.52 1.08
N ARG A 293 32.96 19.25 1.09
CA ARG A 293 32.94 18.37 -0.10
C ARG A 293 31.55 18.19 -0.71
N LEU A 294 30.48 18.27 0.11
CA LEU A 294 29.10 18.07 -0.35
C LEU A 294 28.47 19.39 -0.86
N LEU A 295 29.12 20.53 -0.60
CA LEU A 295 28.64 21.86 -1.01
C LEU A 295 28.90 22.16 -2.50
N GLN A 296 29.82 21.43 -3.12
CA GLN A 296 30.24 21.63 -4.52
C GLN A 296 29.76 20.47 -5.41
N PRO A 297 28.49 20.47 -5.86
CA PRO A 297 28.01 19.47 -6.81
C PRO A 297 28.59 19.69 -8.21
N PRO A 298 28.71 18.64 -9.03
CA PRO A 298 29.09 18.75 -10.44
C PRO A 298 28.05 19.57 -11.22
N THR A 299 28.48 20.26 -12.29
CA THR A 299 27.63 21.22 -13.03
C THR A 299 27.20 20.78 -14.42
N ASN A 300 27.91 19.83 -15.05
CA ASN A 300 27.63 19.41 -16.43
C ASN A 300 27.05 17.98 -16.47
N PRO A 301 25.83 17.78 -17.00
CA PRO A 301 25.31 16.47 -17.30
C PRO A 301 25.68 16.04 -18.73
N ASP A 302 26.19 14.81 -18.89
CA ASP A 302 26.42 14.19 -20.21
C ASP A 302 25.14 13.56 -20.80
N VAL A 303 24.12 13.29 -19.97
CA VAL A 303 22.89 12.56 -20.34
C VAL A 303 21.65 13.30 -19.81
N PRO A 304 20.55 13.41 -20.60
CA PRO A 304 19.31 14.02 -20.12
C PRO A 304 18.74 13.25 -18.93
N PHE A 305 18.46 13.98 -17.85
CA PHE A 305 17.94 13.40 -16.62
C PHE A 305 16.46 13.03 -16.77
N ILE A 306 16.06 11.87 -16.25
CA ILE A 306 14.72 11.32 -16.45
C ILE A 306 13.59 12.25 -16.00
N LEU A 307 13.76 12.97 -14.89
CA LEU A 307 12.73 13.90 -14.43
C LEU A 307 12.53 15.09 -15.37
N ASP A 308 13.55 15.50 -16.13
CA ASP A 308 13.41 16.58 -17.10
C ASP A 308 12.63 16.11 -18.33
N LEU A 309 12.88 14.89 -18.81
CA LEU A 309 12.11 14.27 -19.89
C LEU A 309 10.63 14.11 -19.49
N LEU A 310 10.35 13.59 -18.29
CA LEU A 310 8.98 13.44 -17.79
C LEU A 310 8.30 14.80 -17.56
N ARG A 311 9.08 15.82 -17.18
CA ARG A 311 8.59 17.19 -16.98
C ARG A 311 8.19 17.82 -18.31
N GLU A 312 9.03 17.66 -19.33
CA GLU A 312 8.78 18.18 -20.67
C GLU A 312 7.55 17.50 -21.29
N ALA A 313 7.45 16.18 -21.18
CA ALA A 313 6.27 15.42 -21.63
C ALA A 313 4.99 15.85 -20.89
N ALA A 314 5.05 16.06 -19.57
CA ALA A 314 3.91 16.57 -18.79
C ALA A 314 3.52 18.00 -19.19
N LYS A 315 4.52 18.85 -19.48
CA LYS A 315 4.28 20.23 -19.93
C LYS A 315 3.64 20.26 -21.32
N SER A 316 4.18 19.51 -22.29
CA SER A 316 3.59 19.40 -23.63
C SER A 316 2.13 18.97 -23.55
N PHE A 317 1.85 17.93 -22.76
CA PHE A 317 0.48 17.46 -22.57
C PHE A 317 -0.42 18.50 -21.88
N HIS A 318 0.07 19.22 -20.88
CA HIS A 318 -0.69 20.29 -20.23
C HIS A 318 -1.03 21.41 -21.22
N ASP A 319 -0.05 21.90 -21.98
CA ASP A 319 -0.22 22.99 -22.93
C ASP A 319 -1.18 22.56 -24.07
N GLU A 320 -1.01 21.35 -24.61
CA GLU A 320 -1.93 20.74 -25.59
C GLU A 320 -3.35 20.62 -25.04
N PHE A 321 -3.51 20.13 -23.81
CA PHE A 321 -4.83 19.92 -23.21
C PHE A 321 -5.54 21.25 -22.93
N MET A 322 -4.82 22.26 -22.43
CA MET A 322 -5.38 23.58 -22.20
C MET A 322 -5.79 24.27 -23.51
N GLN A 323 -5.00 24.12 -24.58
CA GLN A 323 -5.35 24.63 -25.92
C GLN A 323 -6.55 23.87 -26.53
N ALA A 324 -6.59 22.54 -26.41
CA ALA A 324 -7.70 21.72 -26.90
C ALA A 324 -9.01 22.00 -26.13
N ALA A 325 -8.92 22.36 -24.85
CA ALA A 325 -10.07 22.73 -24.02
C ALA A 325 -10.81 23.98 -24.53
N GLU A 326 -10.12 24.88 -25.26
CA GLU A 326 -10.72 26.06 -25.91
C GLU A 326 -11.43 25.74 -27.24
N ILE A 327 -11.13 24.59 -27.88
CA ILE A 327 -11.56 24.29 -29.26
C ILE A 327 -12.75 23.32 -29.33
N SER A 328 -13.17 22.66 -28.26
CA SER A 328 -14.31 21.72 -28.34
C SER A 328 -15.67 22.43 -28.20
N ARG A 329 -16.24 22.85 -29.34
CA ARG A 329 -17.68 22.89 -29.61
C ARG A 329 -18.03 21.72 -30.53
N GLU A 330 -19.19 21.13 -30.27
CA GLU A 330 -19.97 20.26 -31.16
C GLU A 330 -19.23 19.01 -31.68
N GLN A 331 -19.44 17.89 -30.98
CA GLN A 331 -19.43 16.57 -31.61
C GLN A 331 -20.77 15.89 -31.33
N ASP A 332 -21.46 15.56 -32.41
CA ASP A 332 -22.65 14.73 -32.46
C ASP A 332 -22.21 13.31 -32.10
N GLY A 333 -22.68 12.80 -30.98
CA GLY A 333 -22.47 11.41 -30.58
C GLY A 333 -23.50 10.54 -31.27
N ASP A 334 -23.06 9.42 -31.86
CA ASP A 334 -23.98 8.34 -32.21
C ASP A 334 -24.78 7.97 -30.95
N VAL A 335 -26.11 7.90 -31.10
CA VAL A 335 -27.03 7.47 -30.05
C VAL A 335 -26.69 6.02 -29.70
N VAL A 336 -25.82 5.83 -28.70
CA VAL A 336 -25.53 4.51 -28.15
C VAL A 336 -26.80 4.07 -27.41
N ASP A 337 -27.32 2.89 -27.76
CA ASP A 337 -28.50 2.34 -27.13
C ASP A 337 -28.30 2.27 -25.61
N SER A 338 -29.26 2.79 -24.85
CA SER A 338 -29.25 2.77 -23.39
C SER A 338 -29.11 1.35 -22.82
N GLU A 339 -29.53 0.33 -23.58
CA GLU A 339 -29.34 -1.08 -23.23
C GLU A 339 -27.88 -1.53 -23.42
N ASP A 340 -27.20 -1.08 -24.48
CA ASP A 340 -25.78 -1.36 -24.74
C ASP A 340 -24.86 -0.69 -23.71
N LEU A 341 -25.20 0.52 -23.25
CA LEU A 341 -24.48 1.20 -22.15
C LEU A 341 -24.57 0.41 -20.84
N LEU A 342 -25.74 -0.15 -20.53
CA LEU A 342 -25.96 -0.96 -19.34
C LEU A 342 -25.17 -2.29 -19.40
N VAL A 343 -25.19 -2.97 -20.54
CA VAL A 343 -24.40 -4.19 -20.75
C VAL A 343 -22.91 -3.88 -20.69
N GLY A 344 -22.46 -2.80 -21.33
CA GLY A 344 -21.08 -2.35 -21.26
C GLY A 344 -20.63 -2.04 -19.83
N LEU A 345 -21.52 -1.49 -18.98
CA LEU A 345 -21.21 -1.21 -17.58
C LEU A 345 -20.98 -2.49 -16.78
N LEU A 346 -21.86 -3.47 -16.97
CA LEU A 346 -21.80 -4.74 -16.27
C LEU A 346 -20.70 -5.68 -16.80
N THR A 347 -20.17 -5.43 -18.00
CA THR A 347 -19.12 -6.25 -18.64
C THR A 347 -17.74 -5.60 -18.64
N SER A 348 -17.61 -4.35 -18.21
CA SER A 348 -16.33 -3.62 -18.14
C SER A 348 -15.33 -4.29 -17.18
N ASP A 349 -14.05 -4.35 -17.59
CA ASP A 349 -12.95 -4.96 -16.84
C ASP A 349 -12.52 -4.11 -15.63
N LYS A 350 -13.34 -4.16 -14.58
CA LYS A 350 -13.07 -3.85 -13.16
C LYS A 350 -12.28 -2.58 -12.87
N LEU A 351 -12.99 -1.49 -12.59
CA LEU A 351 -12.40 -0.26 -12.08
C LEU A 351 -12.93 0.14 -10.73
N ALA A 352 -12.07 -0.09 -9.73
CA ALA A 352 -12.04 0.57 -8.42
C ALA A 352 -13.38 0.64 -7.64
N VAL A 353 -14.34 -0.21 -7.97
CA VAL A 353 -15.69 -0.26 -7.39
C VAL A 353 -16.04 -1.72 -7.13
N THR A 354 -16.75 -1.97 -6.03
CA THR A 354 -17.20 -3.33 -5.72
C THR A 354 -18.34 -3.77 -6.66
N GLU A 355 -18.46 -5.08 -6.92
CA GLU A 355 -19.53 -5.61 -7.77
C GLU A 355 -20.93 -5.20 -7.27
N TYR A 356 -21.12 -5.10 -5.95
CA TYR A 356 -22.36 -4.65 -5.34
C TYR A 356 -22.66 -3.17 -5.65
N GLU A 357 -21.68 -2.29 -5.53
CA GLU A 357 -21.84 -0.87 -5.88
C GLU A 357 -22.12 -0.71 -7.37
N LEU A 358 -21.40 -1.43 -8.24
CA LEU A 358 -21.64 -1.45 -9.68
C LEU A 358 -23.08 -1.88 -10.01
N ALA A 359 -23.56 -2.96 -9.38
CA ALA A 359 -24.92 -3.43 -9.56
C ALA A 359 -25.98 -2.44 -9.05
N MET A 360 -25.74 -1.78 -7.93
CA MET A 360 -26.65 -0.74 -7.43
C MET A 360 -26.67 0.49 -8.35
N MET A 361 -25.54 0.87 -8.94
CA MET A 361 -25.46 1.93 -9.96
C MET A 361 -26.24 1.52 -11.22
N ALA A 362 -26.08 0.28 -11.68
CA ALA A 362 -26.82 -0.29 -12.81
C ALA A 362 -28.34 -0.31 -12.56
N VAL A 363 -28.79 -0.63 -11.34
CA VAL A 363 -30.22 -0.57 -10.98
C VAL A 363 -30.75 0.87 -11.04
N ARG A 364 -30.02 1.85 -10.49
CA ARG A 364 -30.42 3.26 -10.54
C ARG A 364 -30.48 3.76 -11.98
N PHE A 365 -29.53 3.35 -12.82
CA PHE A 365 -29.53 3.61 -14.26
C PHE A 365 -30.77 3.04 -14.94
N ALA A 366 -31.06 1.75 -14.73
CA ALA A 366 -32.23 1.10 -15.32
C ALA A 366 -33.55 1.75 -14.86
N MET A 367 -33.67 2.13 -13.59
CA MET A 367 -34.85 2.85 -13.09
C MET A 367 -35.05 4.20 -13.79
N LYS A 368 -33.97 4.94 -14.06
CA LYS A 368 -34.02 6.25 -14.72
C LYS A 368 -34.44 6.14 -16.18
N TYR A 369 -33.83 5.22 -16.93
CA TYR A 369 -34.13 4.99 -18.34
C TYR A 369 -35.35 4.08 -18.57
N LYS A 370 -36.04 3.67 -17.49
CA LYS A 370 -37.17 2.73 -17.51
C LYS A 370 -36.83 1.40 -18.22
N LEU A 371 -35.58 0.98 -18.11
CA LEU A 371 -35.09 -0.32 -18.60
C LEU A 371 -35.43 -1.41 -17.59
N ASP A 372 -35.72 -2.60 -18.10
CA ASP A 372 -35.98 -3.76 -17.26
C ASP A 372 -34.66 -4.43 -16.83
N ILE A 373 -34.16 -4.05 -15.65
CA ILE A 373 -32.93 -4.60 -15.09
C ILE A 373 -32.99 -6.13 -14.95
N HIS A 374 -34.19 -6.72 -14.82
CA HIS A 374 -34.35 -8.17 -14.65
C HIS A 374 -33.77 -8.96 -15.83
N LYS A 375 -33.74 -8.37 -17.04
CA LYS A 375 -33.12 -8.98 -18.23
C LYS A 375 -31.60 -9.03 -18.15
N HIS A 376 -30.98 -8.09 -17.44
CA HIS A 376 -29.52 -7.92 -17.38
C HIS A 376 -28.90 -8.48 -16.09
N LEU A 377 -29.70 -9.03 -15.18
CA LEU A 377 -29.20 -9.66 -13.95
C LEU A 377 -28.24 -10.84 -14.22
N GLY A 378 -28.28 -11.42 -15.43
CA GLY A 378 -27.34 -12.46 -15.84
C GLY A 378 -25.89 -12.00 -15.97
N HIS A 379 -25.64 -10.69 -16.16
CA HIS A 379 -24.30 -10.12 -16.27
C HIS A 379 -23.66 -9.82 -14.90
N ILE A 380 -24.46 -9.75 -13.83
CA ILE A 380 -23.98 -9.43 -12.48
C ILE A 380 -23.39 -10.68 -11.83
N ASP A 381 -22.18 -10.57 -11.29
CA ASP A 381 -21.63 -11.66 -10.50
C ASP A 381 -22.13 -11.66 -9.05
N PHE A 382 -23.32 -12.24 -8.83
CA PHE A 382 -23.85 -12.47 -7.49
C PHE A 382 -22.99 -13.38 -6.61
N SER A 383 -21.95 -14.04 -7.14
CA SER A 383 -21.04 -14.75 -6.25
C SER A 383 -20.28 -13.75 -5.38
N ALA A 384 -19.89 -12.59 -5.94
CA ALA A 384 -19.10 -11.56 -5.27
C ALA A 384 -19.86 -10.83 -4.14
N PHE A 385 -21.19 -10.94 -4.12
CA PHE A 385 -22.03 -10.29 -3.12
C PHE A 385 -21.99 -11.06 -1.80
N SER A 386 -21.96 -10.30 -0.70
CA SER A 386 -22.18 -10.83 0.64
C SER A 386 -23.63 -11.28 0.83
N THR A 387 -23.87 -12.11 1.85
CA THR A 387 -25.25 -12.52 2.16
C THR A 387 -26.12 -11.32 2.55
N ALA A 388 -25.56 -10.31 3.22
CA ALA A 388 -26.26 -9.07 3.55
C ALA A 388 -26.55 -8.23 2.31
N GLU A 389 -25.58 -8.08 1.42
CA GLU A 389 -25.72 -7.37 0.14
C GLU A 389 -26.75 -8.03 -0.77
N LYS A 390 -26.77 -9.37 -0.86
CA LYS A 390 -27.83 -10.10 -1.59
C LYS A 390 -29.21 -9.83 -1.03
N HIS A 391 -29.34 -9.78 0.31
CA HIS A 391 -30.61 -9.45 0.94
C HIS A 391 -31.03 -8.00 0.66
N ALA A 392 -30.11 -7.04 0.73
CA ALA A 392 -30.36 -5.64 0.42
C ALA A 392 -30.77 -5.46 -1.06
N PHE A 393 -30.02 -6.07 -1.97
CA PHE A 393 -30.28 -6.03 -3.41
C PHE A 393 -31.62 -6.70 -3.77
N SER A 394 -31.90 -7.89 -3.20
CA SER A 394 -33.17 -8.59 -3.42
C SER A 394 -34.36 -7.79 -2.90
N PHE A 395 -34.21 -7.15 -1.74
CA PHE A 395 -35.25 -6.28 -1.18
C PHE A 395 -35.53 -5.08 -2.09
N HIS A 396 -34.49 -4.47 -2.64
CA HIS A 396 -34.62 -3.29 -3.50
C HIS A 396 -35.32 -3.59 -4.83
N LEU A 397 -35.06 -4.76 -5.42
CA LEU A 397 -35.67 -5.21 -6.69
C LEU A 397 -36.91 -6.09 -6.53
N GLY A 398 -37.35 -6.37 -5.30
CA GLY A 398 -38.47 -7.28 -5.03
C GLY A 398 -38.22 -8.75 -5.43
N LEU A 399 -36.95 -9.15 -5.55
CA LEU A 399 -36.55 -10.51 -5.93
C LEU A 399 -36.84 -11.46 -4.78
N THR A 400 -37.40 -12.62 -5.10
CA THR A 400 -37.70 -13.66 -4.09
C THR A 400 -36.90 -14.92 -4.39
N PRO A 401 -36.37 -15.64 -3.39
CA PRO A 401 -35.62 -16.87 -3.64
C PRO A 401 -36.39 -17.90 -4.49
N GLN A 402 -37.73 -17.91 -4.38
CA GLN A 402 -38.61 -18.83 -5.10
C GLN A 402 -38.78 -18.46 -6.59
N LYS A 403 -38.85 -17.16 -6.93
CA LYS A 403 -39.00 -16.70 -8.31
C LYS A 403 -37.65 -16.52 -9.00
N ASP A 404 -36.63 -16.12 -8.24
CA ASP A 404 -35.30 -15.74 -8.71
C ASP A 404 -34.21 -16.59 -8.06
N PRO A 405 -34.21 -17.92 -8.31
CA PRO A 405 -33.27 -18.82 -7.66
C PRO A 405 -31.81 -18.53 -8.05
N TYR A 406 -31.52 -17.93 -9.21
CA TYR A 406 -30.16 -17.67 -9.70
C TYR A 406 -29.31 -16.73 -8.82
N VAL A 407 -29.95 -15.84 -8.04
CA VAL A 407 -29.27 -14.95 -7.08
C VAL A 407 -28.68 -15.74 -5.90
N TRP A 408 -29.42 -16.76 -5.46
CA TRP A 408 -29.12 -17.54 -4.25
C TRP A 408 -28.48 -18.88 -4.55
N ASN A 409 -28.77 -19.44 -5.72
CA ASN A 409 -28.37 -20.77 -6.17
C ASN A 409 -27.34 -20.65 -7.28
N SER A 410 -26.07 -20.71 -6.90
CA SER A 410 -24.94 -20.69 -7.83
C SER A 410 -24.92 -21.87 -8.82
N LEU A 411 -25.67 -22.95 -8.61
CA LEU A 411 -25.76 -24.05 -9.57
C LEU A 411 -26.44 -23.62 -10.87
N MET A 412 -27.34 -22.64 -10.82
CA MET A 412 -27.97 -22.05 -12.01
C MET A 412 -26.95 -21.33 -12.92
N ARG A 413 -25.77 -21.00 -12.37
CA ARG A 413 -24.64 -20.35 -13.05
C ARG A 413 -23.41 -21.28 -13.11
N SER A 414 -23.62 -22.58 -12.98
CA SER A 414 -22.56 -23.58 -13.13
C SER A 414 -22.13 -23.64 -14.60
N GLU A 415 -20.83 -23.72 -14.83
CA GLU A 415 -20.29 -23.95 -16.18
C GLU A 415 -20.31 -25.45 -16.55
N ILE A 416 -20.52 -26.31 -15.56
CA ILE A 416 -20.51 -27.77 -15.70
C ILE A 416 -21.92 -28.33 -15.88
N LEU A 417 -22.87 -27.91 -15.03
CA LEU A 417 -24.23 -28.44 -15.03
C LEU A 417 -25.10 -27.73 -16.07
N GLN A 418 -25.89 -28.51 -16.80
CA GLN A 418 -26.87 -27.98 -17.74
C GLN A 418 -28.22 -27.73 -17.05
N PRO A 419 -29.09 -26.84 -17.57
CA PRO A 419 -30.42 -26.61 -17.02
C PRO A 419 -31.24 -27.90 -16.85
N ARG A 420 -31.11 -28.82 -17.81
CA ARG A 420 -31.74 -30.15 -17.74
C ARG A 420 -31.28 -30.98 -16.55
N ASP A 421 -29.98 -30.95 -16.21
CA ASP A 421 -29.43 -31.66 -15.06
C ASP A 421 -30.02 -31.14 -13.74
N LEU A 422 -30.28 -29.82 -13.68
CA LEU A 422 -30.87 -29.16 -12.51
C LEU A 422 -32.35 -29.49 -12.37
N GLU A 423 -33.09 -29.57 -13.47
CA GLU A 423 -34.50 -29.98 -13.50
C GLU A 423 -34.67 -31.44 -13.09
N ASP A 424 -33.91 -32.35 -13.72
CA ASP A 424 -33.95 -33.79 -13.46
C ASP A 424 -33.68 -34.12 -11.98
N ARG A 425 -32.85 -33.31 -11.32
CA ARG A 425 -32.46 -33.47 -9.91
C ARG A 425 -33.20 -32.55 -8.94
N LYS A 426 -34.14 -31.73 -9.43
CA LYS A 426 -34.85 -30.70 -8.62
C LYS A 426 -33.88 -29.76 -7.87
N LEU A 427 -32.72 -29.49 -8.47
CA LEU A 427 -31.68 -28.61 -7.93
C LEU A 427 -31.88 -27.15 -8.33
N GLY A 428 -32.86 -26.83 -9.19
CA GLY A 428 -33.18 -25.46 -9.60
C GLY A 428 -33.95 -24.62 -8.57
N GLY A 429 -34.27 -25.18 -7.39
CA GLY A 429 -35.02 -24.47 -6.34
C GLY A 429 -34.22 -23.38 -5.59
N PRO A 430 -34.81 -22.78 -4.52
CA PRO A 430 -34.21 -21.71 -3.71
C PRO A 430 -33.08 -22.23 -2.78
N LEU A 431 -32.08 -22.88 -3.35
CA LEU A 431 -30.90 -23.34 -2.63
C LEU A 431 -29.97 -22.16 -2.37
N ARG A 432 -29.52 -21.97 -1.12
CA ARG A 432 -28.58 -20.90 -0.74
C ARG A 432 -27.14 -21.34 -0.97
N LEU A 433 -26.79 -21.63 -2.22
CA LEU A 433 -25.47 -22.10 -2.62
C LEU A 433 -24.65 -20.95 -3.21
N GLN A 434 -23.44 -20.74 -2.69
CA GLN A 434 -22.47 -19.79 -3.22
C GLN A 434 -21.32 -20.55 -3.91
N LYS A 435 -20.92 -20.08 -5.10
CA LYS A 435 -19.73 -20.61 -5.79
C LYS A 435 -18.50 -20.08 -5.05
N LEU A 436 -17.69 -20.97 -4.51
CA LEU A 436 -16.43 -20.65 -3.81
C LEU A 436 -15.23 -20.72 -4.78
N TYR A 437 -15.27 -21.64 -5.73
CA TYR A 437 -14.18 -21.91 -6.66
C TYR A 437 -14.70 -22.36 -8.02
N SER A 438 -14.06 -21.87 -9.09
CA SER A 438 -14.18 -22.33 -10.47
C SER A 438 -12.80 -22.48 -11.10
N SER A 439 -12.53 -23.64 -11.69
CA SER A 439 -11.24 -23.87 -12.37
C SER A 439 -10.98 -22.94 -13.57
N THR A 440 -12.02 -22.35 -14.15
CA THR A 440 -11.89 -21.41 -15.28
C THR A 440 -11.38 -20.04 -14.83
N GLN A 441 -11.79 -19.58 -13.64
CA GLN A 441 -11.38 -18.30 -13.09
C GLN A 441 -10.07 -18.39 -12.29
N GLN A 442 -9.94 -19.37 -11.40
CA GLN A 442 -8.80 -19.48 -10.47
C GLN A 442 -7.74 -20.51 -10.91
N GLY A 443 -7.97 -21.23 -12.01
CA GLY A 443 -7.09 -22.28 -12.50
C GLY A 443 -7.23 -23.61 -11.73
N ARG A 444 -6.94 -24.73 -12.41
CA ARG A 444 -7.10 -26.10 -11.86
C ARG A 444 -6.12 -26.41 -10.72
N ALA A 445 -4.94 -25.82 -10.75
CA ALA A 445 -3.93 -26.03 -9.72
C ALA A 445 -4.46 -25.63 -8.33
N ALA A 446 -5.24 -24.56 -8.20
CA ALA A 446 -5.69 -24.07 -6.90
C ALA A 446 -6.75 -24.96 -6.20
N PHE A 447 -7.28 -25.99 -6.86
CA PHE A 447 -8.40 -26.79 -6.36
C PHE A 447 -8.23 -27.29 -4.91
N PHE A 448 -7.10 -27.92 -4.58
CA PHE A 448 -6.89 -28.50 -3.25
C PHE A 448 -6.81 -27.44 -2.13
N GLU A 449 -6.36 -26.22 -2.44
CA GLU A 449 -6.31 -25.11 -1.49
C GLU A 449 -7.72 -24.62 -1.17
N TYR A 450 -8.55 -24.39 -2.20
CA TYR A 450 -9.96 -24.06 -2.02
C TYR A 450 -10.76 -25.21 -1.41
N MET A 451 -10.37 -26.46 -1.63
CA MET A 451 -10.99 -27.62 -0.97
C MET A 451 -10.67 -27.64 0.53
N ARG A 452 -9.44 -27.26 0.92
CA ARG A 452 -9.07 -27.08 2.34
C ARG A 452 -9.88 -25.99 2.99
N GLU A 453 -9.98 -24.83 2.33
CA GLU A 453 -10.76 -23.70 2.80
C GLU A 453 -12.25 -24.09 2.95
N ALA A 454 -12.81 -24.78 1.95
CA ALA A 454 -14.15 -25.33 2.01
C ALA A 454 -14.31 -26.31 3.18
N ALA A 455 -13.27 -27.10 3.47
CA ALA A 455 -13.26 -28.10 4.51
C ALA A 455 -13.18 -27.54 5.94
N GLU A 456 -12.50 -26.42 6.13
CA GLU A 456 -12.32 -25.77 7.43
C GLU A 456 -13.50 -24.83 7.76
N ASN A 457 -13.99 -24.07 6.77
CA ASN A 457 -14.89 -22.93 7.04
C ASN A 457 -16.39 -23.21 6.83
N TYR A 458 -16.77 -24.26 6.09
CA TYR A 458 -18.17 -24.48 5.71
C TYR A 458 -18.64 -25.87 6.08
N GLN A 459 -19.87 -26.07 6.53
CA GLN A 459 -20.36 -27.42 6.88
C GLN A 459 -21.04 -28.17 5.73
N ARG A 460 -21.42 -27.49 4.65
CA ARG A 460 -22.12 -28.10 3.52
C ARG A 460 -21.45 -27.67 2.24
N ARG A 461 -20.93 -28.63 1.49
CA ARG A 461 -20.10 -28.42 0.31
C ARG A 461 -20.60 -29.32 -0.81
N LEU A 462 -20.58 -28.81 -2.03
CA LEU A 462 -20.92 -29.54 -3.24
C LEU A 462 -19.78 -29.34 -4.23
N LEU A 463 -19.05 -30.41 -4.50
CA LEU A 463 -17.97 -30.43 -5.48
C LEU A 463 -18.56 -30.94 -6.79
N ILE A 464 -18.26 -30.27 -7.89
CA ILE A 464 -18.67 -30.68 -9.23
C ILE A 464 -17.42 -30.86 -10.06
N VAL A 465 -17.26 -32.05 -10.64
CA VAL A 465 -16.06 -32.44 -11.38
C VAL A 465 -16.49 -32.87 -12.78
N LYS A 466 -15.97 -32.21 -13.80
CA LYS A 466 -16.13 -32.59 -15.21
C LYS A 466 -14.85 -33.24 -15.71
N THR A 467 -14.92 -34.51 -16.11
CA THR A 467 -13.77 -35.25 -16.64
C THR A 467 -13.64 -35.14 -18.14
N ASP A 468 -14.75 -35.18 -18.85
CA ASP A 468 -14.85 -35.08 -20.30
C ASP A 468 -16.25 -34.55 -20.66
N ASP A 469 -16.58 -34.47 -21.94
CA ASP A 469 -17.92 -34.04 -22.39
C ASP A 469 -19.01 -35.10 -22.19
N ARG A 470 -18.67 -36.29 -21.67
CA ARG A 470 -19.59 -37.42 -21.51
C ARG A 470 -19.99 -37.61 -20.05
N PHE A 471 -19.17 -37.16 -19.11
CA PHE A 471 -19.36 -37.44 -17.69
C PHE A 471 -18.98 -36.27 -16.78
N SER A 472 -19.92 -35.92 -15.89
CA SER A 472 -19.67 -35.07 -14.73
C SER A 472 -20.19 -35.73 -13.46
N VAL A 473 -19.53 -35.47 -12.34
CA VAL A 473 -19.87 -36.02 -11.03
C VAL A 473 -20.01 -34.91 -10.00
N GLY A 474 -21.08 -34.94 -9.22
CA GLY A 474 -21.27 -34.13 -8.04
C GLY A 474 -20.99 -34.93 -6.78
N VAL A 475 -20.17 -34.40 -5.88
CA VAL A 475 -19.93 -34.95 -4.55
C VAL A 475 -20.42 -33.95 -3.52
N PHE A 476 -21.52 -34.28 -2.85
CA PHE A 476 -22.07 -33.50 -1.75
C PHE A 476 -21.51 -34.01 -0.42
N LEU A 477 -20.97 -33.10 0.38
CA LEU A 477 -20.35 -33.36 1.67
C LEU A 477 -21.06 -32.54 2.76
N ARG A 478 -21.48 -33.21 3.83
CA ARG A 478 -22.18 -32.61 4.98
C ARG A 478 -21.42 -32.84 6.29
N GLY A 479 -21.38 -31.81 7.12
CA GLY A 479 -20.70 -31.85 8.42
C GLY A 479 -19.20 -31.54 8.34
N PRO A 480 -18.50 -31.56 9.49
CA PRO A 480 -17.06 -31.35 9.52
C PRO A 480 -16.34 -32.51 8.85
N ILE A 481 -15.27 -32.20 8.10
CA ILE A 481 -14.38 -33.21 7.51
C ILE A 481 -12.99 -32.91 8.05
N ALA A 482 -12.38 -33.88 8.72
CA ALA A 482 -11.04 -33.75 9.24
C ALA A 482 -10.04 -33.71 8.06
N TRP A 483 -9.18 -32.70 8.05
CA TRP A 483 -8.09 -32.58 7.08
C TRP A 483 -6.94 -33.52 7.48
N ASP A 484 -6.32 -34.18 6.49
CA ASP A 484 -5.26 -35.19 6.66
C ASP A 484 -5.59 -36.35 7.60
N ASN A 485 -6.89 -36.63 7.80
CA ASN A 485 -7.35 -37.77 8.58
C ASN A 485 -8.44 -38.55 7.83
N ASP A 486 -8.52 -39.84 8.08
CA ASP A 486 -9.53 -40.72 7.48
C ASP A 486 -10.86 -40.52 8.21
N ALA A 487 -11.76 -39.71 7.66
CA ALA A 487 -13.08 -39.47 8.22
C ALA A 487 -14.06 -40.58 7.83
N GLU A 488 -14.81 -41.14 8.79
CA GLU A 488 -15.84 -42.12 8.48
C GLU A 488 -17.02 -41.47 7.73
N VAL A 489 -17.44 -42.16 6.68
CA VAL A 489 -18.55 -41.75 5.82
C VAL A 489 -19.78 -42.59 6.17
N ASP A 490 -20.89 -41.90 6.40
CA ASP A 490 -22.23 -42.46 6.54
C ASP A 490 -23.16 -41.67 5.59
N LYS A 491 -24.37 -41.33 6.01
CA LYS A 491 -25.33 -40.51 5.25
C LYS A 491 -24.87 -39.06 4.96
N ASN A 492 -23.64 -38.70 5.34
CA ASN A 492 -23.06 -37.37 5.20
C ASN A 492 -22.43 -37.09 3.82
N VAL A 493 -22.13 -38.13 3.03
CA VAL A 493 -21.61 -37.99 1.66
C VAL A 493 -22.62 -38.55 0.66
N VAL A 494 -22.86 -37.80 -0.41
CA VAL A 494 -23.68 -38.25 -1.55
C VAL A 494 -22.90 -38.00 -2.83
N VAL A 495 -22.81 -39.01 -3.68
CA VAL A 495 -22.18 -38.94 -5.00
C VAL A 495 -23.26 -39.08 -6.07
N CYS A 496 -23.24 -38.19 -7.04
CA CYS A 496 -24.24 -38.08 -8.09
C CYS A 496 -23.56 -37.97 -9.45
N SER A 497 -24.01 -38.74 -10.43
CA SER A 497 -23.57 -38.58 -11.83
C SER A 497 -24.52 -37.68 -12.60
N PHE A 498 -23.95 -36.82 -13.43
CA PHE A 498 -24.63 -35.97 -14.40
C PHE A 498 -24.17 -36.38 -15.81
N MET A 499 -25.11 -36.60 -16.72
CA MET A 499 -24.83 -37.19 -18.04
C MET A 499 -25.56 -36.41 -19.14
N PRO A 500 -24.85 -35.73 -20.04
CA PRO A 500 -25.47 -34.81 -21.00
C PRO A 500 -26.35 -35.50 -22.07
N LYS A 501 -26.15 -36.80 -22.36
CA LYS A 501 -26.83 -37.51 -23.46
C LYS A 501 -27.78 -38.65 -23.04
N ALA A 502 -28.04 -38.84 -21.75
CA ALA A 502 -28.94 -39.90 -21.31
C ALA A 502 -30.42 -39.46 -21.47
N SER A 503 -31.12 -40.03 -22.44
CA SER A 503 -32.58 -40.00 -22.49
C SER A 503 -33.15 -40.96 -21.43
N GLY A 504 -33.44 -40.45 -20.23
CA GLY A 504 -34.28 -41.19 -19.27
C GLY A 504 -34.13 -40.77 -17.81
N LEU A 505 -35.19 -40.13 -17.29
CA LEU A 505 -35.80 -40.03 -15.95
C LEU A 505 -35.22 -40.70 -14.68
N MET A 506 -34.03 -41.30 -14.66
CA MET A 506 -33.55 -42.06 -13.49
C MET A 506 -32.21 -41.54 -12.98
N SER A 507 -32.34 -40.71 -11.96
CA SER A 507 -31.28 -40.15 -11.12
C SER A 507 -30.59 -41.27 -10.31
N THR A 508 -29.43 -41.75 -10.76
CA THR A 508 -28.57 -42.60 -9.91
C THR A 508 -27.75 -41.72 -8.98
N TYR A 509 -27.90 -41.91 -7.68
CA TYR A 509 -27.05 -41.34 -6.65
C TYR A 509 -26.60 -42.45 -5.73
N TRP A 510 -25.34 -42.38 -5.32
CA TRP A 510 -24.79 -43.20 -4.26
C TRP A 510 -24.82 -42.40 -2.97
N GLN A 511 -25.41 -42.96 -1.92
CA GLN A 511 -25.35 -42.38 -0.58
C GLN A 511 -24.34 -43.18 0.25
N GLY A 512 -23.58 -42.47 1.09
CA GLY A 512 -22.59 -43.09 1.94
C GLY A 512 -23.17 -44.20 2.82
N THR A 513 -22.42 -45.29 2.89
CA THR A 513 -22.73 -46.50 3.66
C THR A 513 -21.63 -46.73 4.69
N ARG A 514 -22.01 -47.29 5.85
CA ARG A 514 -21.06 -47.58 6.94
C ARG A 514 -19.90 -48.45 6.44
N GLY A 515 -18.67 -47.97 6.67
CA GLY A 515 -17.42 -48.63 6.24
C GLY A 515 -16.64 -47.86 5.17
N TYR A 516 -17.28 -46.89 4.50
CA TYR A 516 -16.58 -45.95 3.64
C TYR A 516 -15.83 -44.90 4.47
N ARG A 517 -14.69 -44.46 3.96
CA ARG A 517 -13.87 -43.40 4.55
C ARG A 517 -13.50 -42.38 3.48
N LEU A 518 -13.47 -41.11 3.89
CA LEU A 518 -13.06 -39.98 3.07
C LEU A 518 -11.76 -39.42 3.65
N TYR A 519 -10.73 -39.36 2.82
CA TYR A 519 -9.47 -38.71 3.11
C TYR A 519 -9.32 -37.47 2.23
N CYS A 520 -9.08 -36.32 2.85
CA CYS A 520 -8.81 -35.04 2.20
C CYS A 520 -7.43 -34.55 2.67
N GLY A 521 -6.48 -34.40 1.76
CA GLY A 521 -5.15 -33.86 2.05
C GLY A 521 -4.67 -32.88 0.97
N GLU A 522 -3.45 -32.37 1.12
CA GLU A 522 -2.93 -31.28 0.28
C GLU A 522 -2.86 -31.60 -1.22
N ASN A 523 -2.71 -32.87 -1.59
CA ASN A 523 -2.56 -33.30 -2.99
C ASN A 523 -3.48 -34.46 -3.36
N VAL A 524 -4.35 -34.91 -2.45
CA VAL A 524 -5.15 -36.13 -2.62
C VAL A 524 -6.54 -35.95 -2.00
N LEU A 525 -7.56 -36.30 -2.76
CA LEU A 525 -8.92 -36.54 -2.27
C LEU A 525 -9.29 -37.98 -2.59
N GLN A 526 -9.59 -38.78 -1.57
CA GLN A 526 -9.86 -40.20 -1.75
C GLN A 526 -11.06 -40.64 -0.93
N LEU A 527 -12.09 -41.13 -1.61
CA LEU A 527 -13.22 -41.84 -1.02
C LEU A 527 -13.02 -43.34 -1.26
N PHE A 528 -12.91 -44.14 -0.21
CA PHE A 528 -12.58 -45.57 -0.33
C PHE A 528 -13.38 -46.44 0.65
N ASP A 529 -13.53 -47.72 0.32
CA ASP A 529 -14.23 -48.70 1.16
C ASP A 529 -13.22 -49.50 1.99
N LYS A 530 -13.19 -49.28 3.31
CA LYS A 530 -12.31 -49.91 4.32
C LYS A 530 -10.80 -49.76 4.09
N LYS A 531 -10.28 -50.21 2.94
CA LYS A 531 -8.87 -50.16 2.53
C LYS A 531 -8.68 -49.14 1.40
N ARG A 532 -7.59 -48.36 1.44
CA ARG A 532 -7.27 -47.34 0.42
C ARG A 532 -7.15 -47.91 -1.01
N ALA A 533 -6.75 -49.17 -1.16
CA ALA A 533 -6.72 -49.86 -2.46
C ALA A 533 -8.11 -49.94 -3.13
N ASN A 534 -9.20 -49.97 -2.36
CA ASN A 534 -10.57 -50.07 -2.85
C ASN A 534 -11.21 -48.68 -3.00
N SER A 535 -10.55 -47.82 -3.77
CA SER A 535 -11.00 -46.46 -4.03
C SER A 535 -12.28 -46.41 -4.86
N PHE A 536 -13.20 -45.55 -4.46
CA PHE A 536 -14.38 -45.17 -5.24
C PHE A 536 -14.10 -43.92 -6.06
N ILE A 537 -13.72 -42.81 -5.41
CA ILE A 537 -13.28 -41.58 -6.07
C ILE A 537 -11.86 -41.31 -5.59
N PHE A 538 -10.94 -41.12 -6.53
CA PHE A 538 -9.57 -40.78 -6.23
C PHE A 538 -9.13 -39.62 -7.13
N MET A 539 -8.90 -38.46 -6.53
CA MET A 539 -8.33 -37.31 -7.20
C MET A 539 -6.95 -37.01 -6.63
N THR A 540 -6.00 -36.69 -7.50
CA THR A 540 -4.64 -36.37 -7.09
C THR A 540 -4.01 -35.34 -8.01
N ARG A 541 -3.10 -34.53 -7.45
CA ARG A 541 -2.19 -33.68 -8.22
C ARG A 541 -0.98 -34.54 -8.65
N PRO A 542 -0.79 -34.81 -9.96
CA PRO A 542 0.36 -35.59 -10.43
C PRO A 542 1.66 -34.77 -10.34
N PRO A 543 2.84 -35.41 -10.46
CA PRO A 543 4.13 -34.72 -10.44
C PRO A 543 4.24 -33.67 -11.56
N ALA A 544 4.91 -32.54 -11.30
CA ALA A 544 5.00 -31.41 -12.25
C ALA A 544 5.49 -31.79 -13.66
N ALA A 545 6.27 -32.87 -13.80
CA ALA A 545 6.76 -33.39 -15.08
C ALA A 545 5.64 -33.88 -16.03
N SER A 546 4.42 -34.17 -15.53
CA SER A 546 3.33 -34.69 -16.38
C SER A 546 2.56 -33.59 -17.14
N GLY A 547 2.74 -32.30 -16.81
CA GLY A 547 2.05 -31.19 -17.47
C GLY A 547 0.53 -31.15 -17.28
N VAL A 548 -0.01 -31.88 -16.29
CA VAL A 548 -1.45 -31.99 -15.99
C VAL A 548 -1.68 -31.57 -14.54
N ASP A 549 -2.65 -30.70 -14.28
CA ASP A 549 -2.85 -30.14 -12.93
C ASP A 549 -3.54 -31.10 -11.95
N VAL A 550 -4.63 -31.74 -12.38
CA VAL A 550 -5.46 -32.62 -11.53
C VAL A 550 -5.93 -33.82 -12.34
N VAL A 551 -5.78 -35.00 -11.74
CA VAL A 551 -6.16 -36.28 -12.33
C VAL A 551 -7.17 -36.97 -11.42
N THR A 552 -8.20 -37.59 -12.01
CA THR A 552 -9.24 -38.31 -11.28
C THR A 552 -9.42 -39.75 -11.77
N SER A 553 -9.79 -40.64 -10.86
CA SER A 553 -10.20 -42.02 -11.12
C SER A 553 -11.50 -42.28 -10.38
N ILE A 554 -12.52 -42.76 -11.09
CA ILE A 554 -13.86 -42.95 -10.54
C ILE A 554 -14.35 -44.36 -10.90
N ALA A 555 -14.68 -45.14 -9.87
CA ALA A 555 -15.26 -46.48 -10.02
C ALA A 555 -16.76 -46.34 -10.35
N LEU A 556 -17.09 -46.24 -11.64
CA LEU A 556 -18.46 -45.99 -12.14
C LEU A 556 -19.44 -47.12 -11.80
N ASP A 557 -18.96 -48.35 -11.66
CA ASP A 557 -19.72 -49.53 -11.23
C ASP A 557 -20.39 -49.32 -9.87
N LYS A 558 -19.74 -48.55 -8.97
CA LYS A 558 -20.29 -48.20 -7.65
C LYS A 558 -21.41 -47.15 -7.71
N ILE A 559 -21.53 -46.41 -8.81
CA ILE A 559 -22.65 -45.48 -9.06
C ILE A 559 -23.80 -46.23 -9.73
N SER A 560 -23.51 -46.89 -10.86
CA SER A 560 -24.47 -47.71 -11.62
C SER A 560 -23.77 -48.45 -12.76
N GLN A 561 -24.15 -49.71 -12.97
CA GLN A 561 -23.65 -50.53 -14.08
C GLN A 561 -23.95 -49.90 -15.46
N ARG A 562 -25.06 -49.16 -15.59
CA ARG A 562 -25.42 -48.46 -16.85
C ARG A 562 -24.50 -47.26 -17.12
N VAL A 563 -24.14 -46.52 -16.08
CA VAL A 563 -23.20 -45.38 -16.19
C VAL A 563 -21.83 -45.89 -16.65
N GLN A 564 -21.38 -47.02 -16.11
CA GLN A 564 -20.15 -47.68 -16.54
C GLN A 564 -20.23 -48.13 -18.02
N GLN A 565 -21.34 -48.70 -18.47
CA GLN A 565 -21.52 -49.11 -19.87
C GLN A 565 -21.49 -47.92 -20.85
N GLN A 566 -22.02 -46.76 -20.44
CA GLN A 566 -22.11 -45.57 -21.29
C GLN A 566 -20.82 -44.73 -21.28
N CYS A 567 -20.18 -44.55 -20.13
CA CYS A 567 -18.96 -43.76 -20.00
C CYS A 567 -17.67 -44.59 -20.11
N GLY A 568 -17.76 -45.91 -20.04
CA GLY A 568 -16.60 -46.81 -20.05
C GLY A 568 -15.83 -46.79 -18.72
N ARG A 569 -14.58 -46.34 -18.76
CA ARG A 569 -13.67 -46.34 -17.61
C ARG A 569 -13.06 -44.95 -17.39
N VAL A 570 -13.27 -44.38 -16.20
CA VAL A 570 -12.60 -43.16 -15.75
C VAL A 570 -11.42 -43.55 -14.86
N PHE A 571 -10.24 -43.66 -15.45
CA PHE A 571 -9.02 -44.04 -14.74
C PHE A 571 -7.86 -43.13 -15.13
N ARG A 572 -7.32 -42.42 -14.14
CA ARG A 572 -6.29 -41.39 -14.32
C ARG A 572 -6.62 -40.38 -15.43
N SER A 573 -7.89 -40.03 -15.54
CA SER A 573 -8.37 -39.07 -16.52
C SER A 573 -8.05 -37.64 -16.06
N PRO A 574 -7.53 -36.76 -16.93
CA PRO A 574 -7.33 -35.36 -16.60
C PRO A 574 -8.69 -34.70 -16.34
N VAL A 575 -8.75 -33.80 -15.37
CA VAL A 575 -9.98 -33.06 -15.07
C VAL A 575 -10.07 -31.82 -15.95
N VAL A 576 -11.20 -31.66 -16.65
CA VAL A 576 -11.43 -30.51 -17.54
C VAL A 576 -11.87 -29.29 -16.75
N THR A 577 -12.89 -29.44 -15.90
CA THR A 577 -13.44 -28.33 -15.10
C THR A 577 -13.83 -28.80 -13.70
N LEU A 578 -13.60 -27.94 -12.70
CA LEU A 578 -13.90 -28.16 -11.30
C LEU A 578 -14.65 -26.96 -10.74
N GLU A 579 -15.70 -27.21 -9.97
CA GLU A 579 -16.41 -26.18 -9.20
C GLU A 579 -16.62 -26.63 -7.76
N ILE A 580 -16.54 -25.71 -6.81
CA ILE A 580 -16.90 -25.93 -5.40
C ILE A 580 -17.99 -24.93 -5.02
N HIS A 581 -19.11 -25.45 -4.56
CA HIS A 581 -20.25 -24.68 -4.06
C HIS A 581 -20.44 -24.93 -2.57
N VAL A 582 -20.72 -23.89 -1.80
CA VAL A 582 -20.91 -23.96 -0.34
C VAL A 582 -22.24 -23.34 0.09
N VAL A 583 -22.85 -23.84 1.16
CA VAL A 583 -24.06 -23.23 1.73
C VAL A 583 -23.64 -22.19 2.78
N SER A 584 -23.90 -20.92 2.50
CA SER A 584 -23.70 -19.84 3.47
C SER A 584 -24.90 -19.80 4.44
N CYS A 585 -24.69 -20.24 5.68
CA CYS A 585 -25.67 -20.11 6.76
C CYS A 585 -25.08 -19.23 7.87
N ARG A 586 -25.24 -17.90 7.82
CA ARG A 586 -24.83 -16.96 8.91
C ARG A 586 -23.38 -17.10 9.44
N ASP A 587 -22.54 -17.90 8.80
CA ASP A 587 -21.19 -18.22 9.24
C ASP A 587 -20.21 -17.26 8.57
N ARG A 588 -19.96 -16.17 9.30
CA ARG A 588 -18.80 -15.24 9.36
C ARG A 588 -17.97 -14.81 8.12
N ILE A 589 -18.00 -15.47 6.96
CA ILE A 589 -16.89 -15.34 6.00
C ILE A 589 -17.34 -15.31 4.54
N ALA A 590 -18.33 -14.47 4.20
CA ALA A 590 -18.69 -14.23 2.79
C ALA A 590 -18.04 -12.95 2.22
N HIS A 591 -17.59 -12.01 3.08
CA HIS A 591 -17.07 -10.72 2.65
C HIS A 591 -15.58 -10.72 2.25
N GLN A 592 -14.82 -11.76 2.58
CA GLN A 592 -13.35 -11.75 2.47
C GLN A 592 -12.78 -12.48 1.24
N HIS A 593 -13.57 -13.32 0.57
CA HIS A 593 -12.99 -14.34 -0.31
C HIS A 593 -13.13 -14.07 -1.81
N GLN A 594 -13.98 -13.13 -2.23
CA GLN A 594 -14.30 -12.92 -3.65
C GLN A 594 -13.73 -11.64 -4.27
N GLN A 595 -13.08 -10.78 -3.48
CA GLN A 595 -12.19 -9.75 -4.00
C GLN A 595 -10.77 -10.29 -4.30
N LYS A 596 -10.59 -11.63 -4.39
CA LYS A 596 -9.36 -12.24 -4.93
C LYS A 596 -9.30 -11.94 -6.45
N PRO A 597 -8.36 -11.12 -6.95
CA PRO A 597 -8.22 -10.91 -8.39
C PRO A 597 -7.82 -12.24 -9.07
N PRO A 598 -8.17 -12.46 -10.34
CA PRO A 598 -7.84 -13.65 -11.10
C PRO A 598 -6.36 -13.59 -11.51
N TRP A 599 -5.45 -13.92 -10.59
CA TRP A 599 -4.07 -14.23 -10.94
C TRP A 599 -3.82 -15.71 -10.69
N PRO A 600 -3.10 -16.39 -11.61
CA PRO A 600 -2.78 -17.80 -11.45
C PRO A 600 -1.96 -17.96 -10.18
N ILE A 601 -2.50 -18.70 -9.22
CA ILE A 601 -1.77 -19.14 -8.05
C ILE A 601 -0.57 -19.95 -8.56
N CYS A 602 0.59 -19.32 -8.51
CA CYS A 602 1.87 -19.99 -8.56
C CYS A 602 1.84 -21.10 -7.52
N ALA A 603 1.68 -22.33 -7.99
CA ALA A 603 2.02 -23.52 -7.25
C ALA A 603 3.53 -23.49 -6.96
N ASN A 604 3.92 -22.70 -5.97
CA ASN A 604 5.16 -22.77 -5.22
C ASN A 604 5.01 -21.87 -4.00
N ARG A 605 4.58 -22.51 -2.90
CA ARG A 605 4.54 -22.02 -1.50
C ARG A 605 5.89 -21.53 -0.94
N ARG A 606 6.82 -21.06 -1.78
CA ARG A 606 8.16 -20.59 -1.38
C ARG A 606 8.74 -19.43 -2.20
N LYS A 607 8.08 -18.88 -3.23
CA LYS A 607 8.69 -17.79 -4.03
C LYS A 607 7.66 -16.79 -4.58
N LEU A 608 7.13 -15.94 -3.71
CA LEU A 608 6.91 -14.53 -4.08
C LEU A 608 8.06 -13.64 -3.54
N ALA A 609 9.18 -14.25 -3.15
CA ALA A 609 10.47 -13.61 -3.36
C ALA A 609 10.62 -13.48 -4.89
N MET A 610 10.23 -12.33 -5.45
CA MET A 610 10.67 -11.95 -6.79
C MET A 610 12.20 -12.15 -6.76
N GLN A 611 12.71 -13.07 -7.59
CA GLN A 611 14.13 -13.38 -7.59
C GLN A 611 14.86 -12.15 -8.09
N THR A 612 15.29 -11.30 -7.17
CA THR A 612 16.17 -10.19 -7.47
C THR A 612 17.52 -10.80 -7.80
N GLU A 613 17.96 -10.57 -9.03
CA GLU A 613 19.13 -11.23 -9.64
C GLU A 613 20.42 -10.80 -8.91
N GLU A 614 20.42 -9.64 -8.26
CA GLU A 614 21.59 -9.08 -7.57
C GLU A 614 21.22 -8.46 -6.22
N THR A 615 21.87 -8.93 -5.15
CA THR A 615 21.87 -8.24 -3.85
C THR A 615 23.10 -7.35 -3.80
N LEU A 616 22.89 -6.03 -3.75
CA LEU A 616 23.98 -5.07 -3.60
C LEU A 616 24.39 -5.05 -2.12
N LYS A 617 25.54 -5.67 -1.81
CA LYS A 617 26.15 -5.59 -0.48
C LYS A 617 26.52 -4.14 -0.17
N ARG A 618 26.50 -3.77 1.12
CA ARG A 618 27.13 -2.54 1.62
C ARG A 618 28.49 -2.33 0.95
N PHE A 619 28.72 -1.12 0.43
CA PHE A 619 30.06 -0.70 -0.02
C PHE A 619 31.06 -0.80 1.14
N ASP A 620 32.35 -0.84 0.84
CA ASP A 620 33.44 -0.71 1.83
C ASP A 620 33.37 0.69 2.46
N TYR A 621 32.44 0.84 3.39
CA TYR A 621 32.27 2.02 4.19
C TYR A 621 33.44 2.08 5.16
N THR A 622 34.45 2.87 4.84
CA THR A 622 35.36 3.38 5.86
C THR A 622 34.52 4.18 6.84
N LYS A 623 34.21 3.56 7.97
CA LYS A 623 33.52 4.16 9.12
C LYS A 623 34.35 5.33 9.63
N GLN A 624 34.18 6.49 9.01
CA GLN A 624 34.60 7.73 9.61
C GLN A 624 33.63 7.96 10.76
N SER A 625 34.07 7.62 11.97
CA SER A 625 33.36 7.99 13.18
C SER A 625 33.26 9.51 13.19
N PHE A 626 32.08 10.04 12.88
CA PHE A 626 31.79 11.43 13.13
C PHE A 626 31.62 11.59 14.64
N THR A 627 32.73 11.84 15.33
CA THR A 627 32.71 12.29 16.72
C THR A 627 32.51 13.79 16.70
N TYR A 628 31.47 14.26 17.40
CA TYR A 628 31.31 15.68 17.66
C TYR A 628 32.60 16.21 18.29
N ARG A 629 33.11 17.34 17.77
CA ARG A 629 34.25 18.03 18.36
C ARG A 629 33.81 18.54 19.73
N SER A 630 34.32 17.92 20.78
CA SER A 630 34.14 18.38 22.17
C SER A 630 35.27 19.33 22.51
N ILE A 631 35.00 20.36 23.31
CA ILE A 631 36.04 21.27 23.80
C ILE A 631 37.14 20.53 24.57
N ALA A 632 36.82 19.37 25.17
CA ALA A 632 37.78 18.48 25.83
C ALA A 632 38.81 17.85 24.88
N SER A 633 38.57 17.89 23.56
CA SER A 633 39.52 17.43 22.53
C SER A 633 40.36 18.57 21.94
N TYR A 634 40.15 19.81 22.35
CA TYR A 634 40.94 20.95 21.90
C TYR A 634 42.23 21.07 22.71
N THR A 635 43.37 21.16 22.04
CA THR A 635 44.66 21.41 22.68
C THR A 635 44.87 22.92 22.79
N TRP A 636 45.02 23.40 24.02
CA TRP A 636 45.20 24.83 24.30
C TRP A 636 46.65 25.32 24.10
N ASP A 637 47.59 24.43 23.79
CA ASP A 637 49.02 24.73 23.62
C ASP A 637 49.54 25.69 24.73
N ASP A 638 50.02 26.88 24.38
CA ASP A 638 50.52 27.91 25.32
C ASP A 638 49.41 28.82 25.90
N ASP A 639 48.15 28.63 25.52
CA ASP A 639 47.01 29.48 25.91
C ASP A 639 46.35 29.03 27.22
N ASN A 640 47.03 29.32 28.33
CA ASN A 640 46.55 29.03 29.68
C ASN A 640 45.22 29.71 30.02
N THR A 641 44.96 30.89 29.44
CA THR A 641 43.74 31.67 29.70
C THR A 641 42.52 31.00 29.08
N GLY A 642 42.63 30.55 27.83
CA GLY A 642 41.57 29.81 27.15
C GLY A 642 41.26 28.47 27.83
N SER A 643 42.29 27.75 28.28
CA SER A 643 42.10 26.47 28.99
C SER A 643 41.29 26.61 30.26
N ILE A 644 41.41 27.72 30.99
CA ILE A 644 40.67 27.95 32.25
C ILE A 644 39.23 28.41 31.95
N ILE A 645 39.05 29.28 30.96
CA ILE A 645 37.74 29.83 30.58
C ILE A 645 36.80 28.72 30.09
N PHE A 646 37.32 27.77 29.31
CA PHE A 646 36.54 26.70 28.70
C PHE A 646 36.57 25.38 29.49
N ASP A 647 37.14 25.38 30.70
CA ASP A 647 37.08 24.22 31.59
C ASP A 647 35.65 24.04 32.13
N SER A 648 35.19 22.80 32.12
CA SER A 648 33.91 22.34 32.70
C SER A 648 33.75 22.65 34.19
N VAL A 649 34.87 22.81 34.92
CA VAL A 649 34.88 23.08 36.37
C VAL A 649 34.73 24.57 36.69
N THR A 650 35.03 25.46 35.73
CA THR A 650 35.01 26.91 35.96
C THR A 650 33.56 27.43 35.95
N PRO A 651 33.09 28.10 37.03
CA PRO A 651 31.77 28.72 37.03
C PRO A 651 31.67 29.82 35.96
N MET A 652 30.53 29.91 35.28
CA MET A 652 30.31 30.87 34.19
C MET A 652 30.51 32.33 34.61
N ASP A 653 30.26 32.68 35.88
CA ASP A 653 30.48 34.03 36.39
C ASP A 653 31.97 34.40 36.41
N VAL A 654 32.83 33.44 36.75
CA VAL A 654 34.29 33.59 36.73
C VAL A 654 34.79 33.66 35.29
N ALA A 655 34.26 32.79 34.41
CA ALA A 655 34.58 32.81 32.98
C ALA A 655 34.20 34.15 32.33
N ARG A 656 33.03 34.72 32.64
CA ARG A 656 32.60 36.04 32.17
C ARG A 656 33.51 37.17 32.64
N GLN A 657 33.96 37.14 33.89
CA GLN A 657 34.90 38.13 34.42
C GLN A 657 36.29 38.06 33.77
N MET A 658 36.72 36.86 33.36
CA MET A 658 37.97 36.69 32.61
C MET A 658 37.80 37.15 31.17
N LEU A 659 36.70 36.79 30.50
CA LEU A 659 36.40 37.20 29.13
C LEU A 659 36.28 38.73 29.00
N SER A 660 35.71 39.43 29.98
CA SER A 660 35.56 40.89 29.91
C SER A 660 36.87 41.68 29.95
N ARG A 661 37.97 41.04 30.38
CA ARG A 661 39.32 41.62 30.45
C ARG A 661 40.15 41.40 29.18
N LEU A 662 39.65 40.62 28.22
CA LEU A 662 40.37 40.30 26.99
C LEU A 662 40.17 41.36 25.92
N ASP A 663 41.06 41.39 24.94
CA ASP A 663 40.93 42.22 23.74
C ASP A 663 39.96 41.57 22.72
N ASP A 664 39.40 42.38 21.83
CA ASP A 664 38.36 41.93 20.89
C ASP A 664 38.87 40.86 19.90
N SER A 665 40.16 40.92 19.53
CA SER A 665 40.80 39.89 18.69
C SER A 665 40.88 38.52 19.39
N GLN A 666 41.11 38.51 20.71
CA GLN A 666 41.14 37.30 21.52
C GLN A 666 39.72 36.76 21.75
N LEU A 667 38.74 37.65 21.97
CA LEU A 667 37.33 37.28 22.07
C LEU A 667 36.82 36.62 20.78
N LEU A 668 37.17 37.14 19.60
CA LEU A 668 36.80 36.52 18.32
C LEU A 668 37.47 35.18 18.08
N ARG A 669 38.74 35.04 18.49
CA ARG A 669 39.44 33.74 18.45
C ARG A 669 38.70 32.73 19.33
N TYR A 670 38.37 33.07 20.57
CA TYR A 670 37.60 32.19 21.46
C TYR A 670 36.17 31.95 20.99
N PHE A 671 35.53 32.93 20.35
CA PHE A 671 34.23 32.77 19.71
C PHE A 671 34.29 31.72 18.60
N SER A 672 35.29 31.78 17.71
CA SER A 672 35.47 30.81 16.62
C SER A 672 35.71 29.39 17.14
N ILE A 673 36.43 29.26 18.26
CA ILE A 673 36.67 27.99 18.96
C ILE A 673 35.36 27.51 19.58
N ALA A 674 34.63 28.36 20.30
CA ALA A 674 33.36 28.02 20.92
C ALA A 674 32.32 27.55 19.90
N VAL A 675 32.23 28.20 18.73
CA VAL A 675 31.38 27.78 17.60
C VAL A 675 31.83 26.44 17.03
N SER A 676 33.14 26.24 16.85
CA SER A 676 33.70 25.00 16.28
C SER A 676 33.55 23.78 17.19
N TYR A 677 33.54 23.99 18.51
CA TYR A 677 33.45 22.96 19.55
C TYR A 677 32.11 22.96 20.30
N ARG A 678 31.11 23.72 19.82
CA ARG A 678 29.72 23.78 20.31
C ARG A 678 29.56 24.12 21.79
N VAL A 679 30.30 25.11 22.28
CA VAL A 679 30.18 25.59 23.66
C VAL A 679 29.22 26.78 23.71
N GLU A 680 27.92 26.51 23.63
CA GLU A 680 26.88 27.55 23.46
C GLU A 680 26.91 28.63 24.55
N THR A 681 27.10 28.24 25.80
CA THR A 681 27.17 29.16 26.95
C THR A 681 28.23 30.24 26.77
N HIS A 682 29.37 29.87 26.19
CA HIS A 682 30.50 30.77 25.96
C HIS A 682 30.31 31.59 24.68
N ILE A 683 29.68 31.03 23.64
CA ILE A 683 29.28 31.79 22.43
C ILE A 683 28.42 32.98 22.82
N PHE A 684 27.36 32.75 23.60
CA PHE A 684 26.45 33.82 24.04
C PHE A 684 27.13 34.79 25.02
N ALA A 685 27.97 34.30 25.93
CA ALA A 685 28.68 35.16 26.88
C ALA A 685 29.70 36.08 26.21
N ILE A 686 30.47 35.57 25.24
CA ILE A 686 31.43 36.37 24.47
C ILE A 686 30.70 37.44 23.66
N TYR A 687 29.60 37.05 23.01
CA TYR A 687 28.82 37.98 22.21
C TYR A 687 28.15 39.07 23.06
N ASP A 688 27.64 38.74 24.24
CA ASP A 688 27.05 39.72 25.17
C ASP A 688 28.10 40.75 25.67
N ILE A 689 29.34 40.31 25.88
CA ILE A 689 30.47 41.19 26.22
C ILE A 689 30.82 42.12 25.05
N LEU A 690 30.86 41.61 23.82
CA LEU A 690 31.10 42.41 22.62
C LEU A 690 29.99 43.47 22.41
N LEU A 691 28.73 43.11 22.67
CA LEU A 691 27.62 44.05 22.64
C LEU A 691 27.69 45.09 23.77
N GLY A 692 28.42 44.81 24.86
CA GLY A 692 28.55 45.66 26.04
C GLY A 692 29.70 46.67 26.01
N ARG A 693 30.53 46.67 24.95
CA ARG A 693 31.64 47.63 24.77
C ARG A 693 31.11 49.05 24.52
N GLU A 694 31.88 50.05 24.96
CA GLU A 694 31.56 51.48 24.73
C GLU A 694 31.65 51.84 23.24
N GLU A 695 32.63 51.28 22.52
CA GLU A 695 32.70 51.30 21.06
C GLU A 695 32.28 49.93 20.51
N LEU A 696 31.22 49.90 19.70
CA LEU A 696 30.68 48.66 19.14
C LEU A 696 31.49 48.24 17.89
N PRO A 697 32.14 47.07 17.89
CA PRO A 697 32.84 46.58 16.71
C PRO A 697 31.83 45.98 15.73
N ILE A 698 31.25 46.84 14.87
CA ILE A 698 30.14 46.49 13.96
C ILE A 698 30.50 45.34 13.01
N GLU A 699 31.72 45.31 12.46
CA GLU A 699 32.15 44.25 11.55
C GLU A 699 32.26 42.89 12.25
N ASP A 700 32.75 42.89 13.48
CA ASP A 700 32.91 41.70 14.30
C ASP A 700 31.56 41.15 14.76
N ILE A 701 30.63 42.04 15.14
CA ILE A 701 29.25 41.69 15.46
C ILE A 701 28.56 41.06 14.24
N ARG A 702 28.74 41.62 13.04
CA ARG A 702 28.21 41.04 11.79
C ARG A 702 28.83 39.66 11.52
N HIS A 703 30.13 39.52 11.68
CA HIS A 703 30.82 38.24 11.49
C HIS A 703 30.31 37.17 12.47
N CYS A 704 30.05 37.54 13.73
CA CYS A 704 29.50 36.65 14.73
C CYS A 704 28.07 36.19 14.37
N ILE A 705 27.22 37.11 13.92
CA ILE A 705 25.84 36.82 13.49
C ILE A 705 25.82 35.88 12.28
N ASP A 706 26.63 36.17 11.26
CA ASP A 706 26.69 35.34 10.05
C ASP A 706 27.28 33.95 10.34
N SER A 707 28.15 33.85 11.35
CA SER A 707 28.72 32.58 11.81
C SER A 707 27.77 31.79 12.72
N TYR A 708 26.94 32.48 13.52
CA TYR A 708 25.96 31.88 14.42
C TYR A 708 24.64 32.69 14.45
N PRO A 709 23.68 32.36 13.56
CA PRO A 709 22.46 33.16 13.35
C PRO A 709 21.60 33.43 14.59
N SER A 710 21.59 32.54 15.58
CA SER A 710 20.79 32.73 16.81
C SER A 710 21.24 33.91 17.68
N LEU A 711 22.44 34.48 17.45
CA LEU A 711 22.91 35.69 18.14
C LEU A 711 22.09 36.93 17.81
N VAL A 712 21.32 36.90 16.72
CA VAL A 712 20.41 38.00 16.39
C VAL A 712 19.41 38.25 17.51
N TYR A 713 18.94 37.20 18.20
CA TYR A 713 18.02 37.35 19.33
C TYR A 713 18.64 38.09 20.53
N CYS A 714 19.96 38.06 20.70
CA CYS A 714 20.65 38.84 21.73
C CYS A 714 20.60 40.34 21.43
N ILE A 715 20.75 40.73 20.16
CA ILE A 715 20.58 42.13 19.73
C ILE A 715 19.14 42.56 19.95
N LEU A 716 18.18 41.77 19.48
CA LEU A 716 16.75 42.10 19.62
C LEU A 716 16.37 42.24 21.10
N LYS A 717 16.83 41.33 21.97
CA LYS A 717 16.57 41.38 23.41
C LYS A 717 17.16 42.63 24.08
N LYS A 718 18.35 43.07 23.64
CA LYS A 718 19.04 44.22 24.23
C LYS A 718 18.47 45.56 23.78
N TYR A 719 18.15 45.69 22.49
CA TYR A 719 17.78 46.98 21.87
C TYR A 719 16.29 47.11 21.55
N ILE A 720 15.52 46.01 21.51
CA ILE A 720 14.07 46.00 21.29
C ILE A 720 13.41 45.10 22.37
N PRO A 721 13.48 45.49 23.66
CA PRO A 721 12.92 44.67 24.74
C PRO A 721 11.39 44.69 24.78
N GLU A 722 10.73 45.79 24.38
CA GLU A 722 9.26 45.93 24.39
C GLU A 722 8.73 46.76 23.20
N GLY A 723 7.85 46.16 22.39
CA GLY A 723 7.08 46.85 21.33
C GLY A 723 7.81 47.05 19.99
N PRO A 724 7.11 47.60 18.97
CA PRO A 724 7.74 48.00 17.71
C PRO A 724 8.64 49.21 17.96
N ALA A 725 9.95 48.97 18.07
CA ALA A 725 10.98 49.99 18.23
C ALA A 725 11.95 49.97 17.05
N GLU A 726 12.47 51.13 16.68
CA GLU A 726 13.52 51.26 15.67
C GLU A 726 14.87 50.88 16.26
N LEU A 727 15.71 50.19 15.48
CA LEU A 727 17.09 49.88 15.90
C LEU A 727 17.88 51.20 16.00
N PRO A 728 18.64 51.43 17.08
CA PRO A 728 19.46 52.63 17.21
C PRO A 728 20.47 52.77 16.06
N GLU A 729 20.80 54.01 15.66
CA GLU A 729 21.61 54.32 14.46
C GLU A 729 22.98 53.62 14.44
N ASN A 730 23.55 53.33 15.61
CA ASN A 730 24.83 52.61 15.77
C ASN A 730 24.78 51.13 15.37
N ILE A 731 23.59 50.50 15.34
CA ILE A 731 23.38 49.08 14.97
C ILE A 731 22.52 48.97 13.70
N ALA A 732 21.91 50.06 13.25
CA ALA A 732 21.12 50.11 12.03
C ALA A 732 21.88 49.60 10.78
N SER A 733 23.21 49.76 10.73
CA SER A 733 24.07 49.23 9.67
C SER A 733 24.10 47.69 9.59
N CYS A 734 23.79 47.00 10.70
CA CYS A 734 23.66 45.54 10.77
C CYS A 734 22.29 45.04 10.32
N SER A 735 21.30 45.92 10.09
CA SER A 735 19.92 45.54 9.76
C SER A 735 19.79 44.53 8.61
N PRO A 736 20.53 44.61 7.49
CA PRO A 736 20.44 43.62 6.43
C PRO A 736 20.86 42.21 6.88
N SER A 737 21.87 42.12 7.76
CA SER A 737 22.36 40.84 8.29
C SER A 737 21.41 40.30 9.36
N ILE A 738 20.83 41.17 10.18
CA ILE A 738 19.79 40.83 11.17
C ILE A 738 18.57 40.27 10.44
N ILE A 739 18.04 40.97 9.43
CA ILE A 739 16.87 40.55 8.66
C ILE A 739 17.15 39.23 7.92
N ARG A 740 18.33 39.09 7.29
CA ARG A 740 18.73 37.87 6.58
C ARG A 740 18.84 36.63 7.46
N ASN A 741 19.18 36.80 8.74
CA ASN A 741 19.35 35.69 9.68
C ASN A 741 18.08 35.44 10.52
N ILE A 742 17.07 36.33 10.45
CA ILE A 742 15.71 36.13 11.02
C ILE A 742 14.75 35.50 10.01
N LEU A 743 14.82 35.92 8.73
CA LEU A 743 14.04 35.39 7.61
C LEU A 743 14.69 34.13 7.02
#